data_AF-A0A7R9GBA8-F1
#
_entry.id   AF-A0A7R9GBA8-F1
#
_cell.length_a   1.000
_cell.length_b   1.000
_cell.length_c   1.000
_cell.angle_alpha   90.00
_cell.angle_beta   90.00
_cell.angle_gamma   90.00
#
_symmetry.space_group_name_H-M   'P 1'
#
loop_
_entity.id
_entity.type
_entity.pdbx_description
1 polymer ?
#
loop_
_entity_poly.entity_id
_entity_poly.type
_entity_poly.pdbx_seq_one_letter_code
_entity_poly.pdbx_strand_id
1 'polypeptide(L)'
;MSVVITRPLVTVFNEKNEKVSSVKLPAVFRAPIRPDIVSFIHHEIAKNNRQPYSVSKLAGHQTSAESWGTGRAVARIPRVRGGGTHRSGQGAFGNMCRGGRMFAPTKTWRRWHRKVNVSQKRYALCSALAASGVPSLVFARGHAIQQLSEIPFVVSDKIQEYVKTKQACFFLKKSKIWPEIEKVLASKRFRAGRGKMRNRRRIQKRGPLIIYDRDQGLTRAFRNIPGIDLQNVNNMNLLRLAPGGHVGRLCIWTESAFRKLDDICGTWKTPSKVKTGFILPRHIMQMTDLQRLINSEEVKKVVRKPRRKVVRRTVKPNPLKNIKALLKLNPYAAVEKRHSILAIRRGVKRKSVVITRPLVTVFNEKNEKVSSVKLPAVFRAPIRPDIVSFIHHEIAKNNRQPYSVSKLAGHQTSAESWGTGRAVARIPRVRGGGTHRSGQATVAFHLQSVFAIRDTRRMAASGVPSLVFARGHAIQQLSEIPFVVSDKIQEYVKTKQACFFLKKSKIWPEIEKVLASKRFRAGRGKMRNRRRIQKRGPLIIYDRDQGLTRAFRNIPGIDLQNVNNMNLLRLAPGGHVGRLCVWTESAFRKLDDICGTWKTPSKVKTGFIFITLNLIFNLFFIKFRVHFRICSYHEVFVSSSLPRHIMQMTDLQRLINSEEVKKVVRKPRRKVVRRTVKPNPLKNIKALLKLNPYAAVEKRHSILAIRRGVKRKAGYTDKEKAIIKRRAELKQKAKAAKAKKPKQPKKAKTAKPAVAPAKSKAAKPAGAPVKPKATPKK
;
A
#
# COMPACT_ATOMS: atom_id res chain seq x y z
N MET A 1 -48.78 -24.13 -30.07
CA MET A 1 -48.90 -22.75 -29.55
C MET A 1 -48.14 -22.68 -28.24
N SER A 2 -47.43 -21.60 -27.90
CA SER A 2 -46.73 -21.53 -26.62
C SER A 2 -47.72 -21.71 -25.47
N VAL A 3 -47.51 -22.71 -24.63
CA VAL A 3 -48.34 -22.99 -23.47
C VAL A 3 -47.86 -22.09 -22.34
N VAL A 4 -48.04 -20.77 -22.52
CA VAL A 4 -47.99 -19.87 -21.37
C VAL A 4 -49.24 -20.18 -20.56
N ILE A 5 -49.07 -20.70 -19.34
CA ILE A 5 -50.17 -20.97 -18.42
C ILE A 5 -50.79 -19.61 -18.07
N THR A 6 -51.85 -19.25 -18.79
CA THR A 6 -52.64 -18.05 -18.54
C THR A 6 -54.07 -18.47 -18.29
N ARG A 7 -54.76 -17.78 -17.38
CA ARG A 7 -56.19 -17.97 -17.19
C ARG A 7 -56.90 -17.63 -18.51
N PRO A 8 -57.74 -18.52 -19.05
CA PRO A 8 -58.41 -18.26 -20.33
C PRO A 8 -59.50 -17.18 -20.22
N LEU A 9 -60.06 -16.99 -19.03
CA LEU A 9 -61.06 -15.99 -18.69
C LEU A 9 -60.50 -15.01 -17.66
N VAL A 10 -60.86 -13.75 -17.79
CA VAL A 10 -60.51 -12.63 -16.90
C VAL A 10 -61.80 -12.08 -16.31
N THR A 11 -61.81 -11.77 -15.02
CA THR A 11 -63.00 -11.22 -14.36
C THR A 11 -63.17 -9.73 -14.65
N VAL A 12 -64.41 -9.29 -14.86
CA VAL A 12 -64.79 -7.89 -15.04
C VAL A 12 -65.34 -7.35 -13.73
N PHE A 13 -64.81 -6.22 -13.29
CA PHE A 13 -65.24 -5.57 -12.05
C PHE A 13 -66.19 -4.40 -12.33
N ASN A 14 -67.15 -4.17 -11.43
CA ASN A 14 -67.93 -2.93 -11.44
C ASN A 14 -67.17 -1.78 -10.74
N GLU A 15 -67.80 -0.62 -10.69
CA GLU A 15 -67.28 0.59 -10.04
C GLU A 15 -67.05 0.44 -8.52
N LYS A 16 -67.75 -0.52 -7.89
CA LYS A 16 -67.63 -0.87 -6.47
C LYS A 16 -66.56 -1.93 -6.20
N ASN A 17 -65.88 -2.42 -7.24
CA ASN A 17 -64.88 -3.50 -7.18
C ASN A 17 -65.45 -4.89 -6.85
N GLU A 18 -66.70 -5.13 -7.26
CA GLU A 18 -67.37 -6.43 -7.20
C GLU A 18 -67.29 -7.10 -8.58
N LYS A 19 -67.27 -8.44 -8.61
CA LYS A 19 -67.21 -9.23 -9.85
C LYS A 19 -68.57 -9.22 -10.53
N VAL A 20 -68.62 -8.89 -11.82
CA VAL A 20 -69.87 -8.83 -12.61
C VAL A 20 -69.93 -9.94 -13.64
N SER A 21 -68.93 -9.99 -14.53
CA SER A 21 -68.89 -10.90 -15.67
C SER A 21 -67.48 -11.42 -15.87
N SER A 22 -67.30 -12.28 -16.87
CA SER A 22 -65.96 -12.73 -17.29
C SER A 22 -65.80 -12.60 -18.80
N VAL A 23 -64.59 -12.27 -19.24
CA VAL A 23 -64.25 -12.08 -20.65
C VAL A 23 -63.02 -12.90 -20.99
N LYS A 24 -63.01 -13.47 -22.20
CA LYS A 24 -61.86 -14.22 -22.71
C LYS A 24 -60.61 -13.35 -22.77
N LEU A 25 -59.47 -13.90 -22.33
CA LEU A 25 -58.17 -13.25 -22.44
C LEU A 25 -57.75 -13.14 -23.93
N PRO A 26 -57.54 -11.91 -24.45
CA PRO A 26 -57.10 -11.70 -25.83
C PRO A 26 -55.76 -12.37 -26.12
N ALA A 27 -55.58 -12.86 -27.35
CA ALA A 27 -54.37 -13.59 -27.75
C ALA A 27 -53.10 -12.74 -27.62
N VAL A 28 -53.20 -11.41 -27.73
CA VAL A 28 -52.08 -10.48 -27.58
C VAL A 28 -51.40 -10.55 -26.22
N PHE A 29 -52.12 -10.93 -25.15
CA PHE A 29 -51.51 -11.07 -23.81
C PHE A 29 -50.57 -12.26 -23.70
N ARG A 30 -50.70 -13.23 -24.61
CA ARG A 30 -49.83 -14.39 -24.70
C ARG A 30 -48.66 -14.15 -25.66
N ALA A 31 -48.58 -13.00 -26.34
CA ALA A 31 -47.51 -12.71 -27.30
C ALA A 31 -46.11 -12.69 -26.65
N PRO A 32 -45.02 -12.95 -27.41
CA PRO A 32 -43.67 -12.94 -26.87
C PRO A 32 -43.26 -11.55 -26.38
N ILE A 33 -42.74 -11.47 -25.16
CA ILE A 33 -42.25 -10.23 -24.55
C ILE A 33 -40.79 -9.99 -24.96
N ARG A 34 -40.55 -9.02 -25.84
CA ARG A 34 -39.21 -8.60 -26.29
C ARG A 34 -38.84 -7.18 -25.81
N PRO A 35 -38.22 -7.04 -24.62
CA PRO A 35 -37.89 -5.72 -24.07
C PRO A 35 -36.82 -4.98 -24.90
N ASP A 36 -35.98 -5.72 -25.62
CA ASP A 36 -34.97 -5.18 -26.54
C ASP A 36 -35.61 -4.45 -27.74
N ILE A 37 -36.60 -5.07 -28.40
CA ILE A 37 -37.37 -4.42 -29.46
C ILE A 37 -38.12 -3.23 -28.90
N VAL A 38 -38.80 -3.39 -27.75
CA VAL A 38 -39.56 -2.29 -27.13
C VAL A 38 -38.67 -1.09 -26.86
N SER A 39 -37.50 -1.29 -26.25
CA SER A 39 -36.57 -0.21 -25.94
C SER A 39 -36.03 0.46 -27.21
N PHE A 40 -35.61 -0.33 -28.20
CA PHE A 40 -35.12 0.19 -29.48
C PHE A 40 -36.17 1.06 -30.18
N ILE A 41 -37.37 0.51 -30.37
CA ILE A 41 -38.46 1.21 -31.05
C ILE A 41 -38.92 2.44 -30.27
N HIS A 42 -39.02 2.33 -28.94
CA HIS A 42 -39.33 3.48 -28.09
C HIS A 42 -38.32 4.62 -28.28
N HIS A 43 -37.02 4.32 -28.31
CA HIS A 43 -35.99 5.34 -28.54
C HIS A 43 -36.09 6.01 -29.90
N GLU A 44 -36.37 5.24 -30.97
CA GLU A 44 -36.53 5.82 -32.31
C GLU A 44 -37.80 6.68 -32.41
N ILE A 45 -38.95 6.21 -31.89
CA ILE A 45 -40.20 6.98 -31.89
C ILE A 45 -40.06 8.25 -31.02
N ALA A 46 -39.43 8.17 -29.85
CA ALA A 46 -39.27 9.30 -28.95
C ALA A 46 -38.42 10.44 -29.56
N LYS A 47 -37.57 10.15 -30.56
CA LYS A 47 -36.83 11.18 -31.30
C LYS A 47 -37.75 12.01 -32.20
N ASN A 48 -38.87 11.47 -32.65
CA ASN A 48 -39.77 12.13 -33.60
C ASN A 48 -40.53 13.31 -32.98
N ASN A 49 -40.69 13.36 -31.65
CA ASN A 49 -41.34 14.47 -30.96
C ASN A 49 -40.35 15.62 -30.62
N ARG A 50 -39.11 15.57 -31.11
CA ARG A 50 -38.11 16.61 -30.84
C ARG A 50 -38.27 17.76 -31.83
N GLN A 51 -38.21 18.99 -31.31
CA GLN A 51 -38.11 20.19 -32.15
C GLN A 51 -36.65 20.43 -32.56
N PRO A 52 -36.38 20.70 -33.85
CA PRO A 52 -35.05 21.11 -34.31
C PRO A 52 -34.54 22.35 -33.58
N TYR A 53 -33.24 22.40 -33.32
CA TYR A 53 -32.59 23.59 -32.77
C TYR A 53 -31.21 23.78 -33.40
N SER A 54 -30.83 25.04 -33.63
CA SER A 54 -29.55 25.43 -34.21
C SER A 54 -29.04 26.73 -33.61
N VAL A 55 -27.74 26.98 -33.75
CA VAL A 55 -27.19 28.32 -33.55
C VAL A 55 -27.47 29.18 -34.79
N SER A 56 -27.45 30.51 -34.64
CA SER A 56 -27.56 31.42 -35.80
C SER A 56 -26.43 31.17 -36.79
N LYS A 57 -26.74 31.18 -38.10
CA LYS A 57 -25.76 30.99 -39.17
C LYS A 57 -24.68 32.07 -39.17
N LEU A 58 -25.05 33.29 -38.77
CA LEU A 58 -24.17 34.48 -38.74
C LEU A 58 -23.45 34.66 -37.40
N ALA A 59 -23.68 33.78 -36.42
CA ALA A 59 -23.05 33.90 -35.09
C ALA A 59 -21.52 33.85 -35.20
N GLY A 60 -20.86 34.88 -34.70
CA GLY A 60 -19.40 35.01 -34.75
C GLY A 60 -18.85 35.35 -36.14
N HIS A 61 -19.71 35.64 -37.14
CA HIS A 61 -19.35 36.05 -38.50
C HIS A 61 -19.66 37.52 -38.82
N GLN A 62 -20.37 38.22 -37.93
CA GLN A 62 -20.79 39.61 -38.15
C GLN A 62 -19.63 40.62 -38.10
N THR A 63 -18.50 40.26 -37.48
CA THR A 63 -17.36 41.16 -37.31
C THR A 63 -16.41 41.08 -38.49
N SER A 64 -16.05 42.22 -39.09
CA SER A 64 -14.98 42.32 -40.09
C SER A 64 -13.61 42.18 -39.42
N ALA A 65 -12.85 41.16 -39.82
CA ALA A 65 -11.57 40.82 -39.21
C ALA A 65 -10.65 40.12 -40.20
N GLU A 66 -9.37 40.47 -40.18
CA GLU A 66 -8.35 39.88 -41.04
C GLU A 66 -7.13 39.50 -40.21
N SER A 67 -6.37 38.50 -40.67
CA SER A 67 -5.13 38.12 -39.98
C SER A 67 -4.05 39.14 -40.28
N TRP A 68 -3.34 39.60 -39.26
CA TRP A 68 -2.21 40.52 -39.43
C TRP A 68 -0.95 39.84 -39.99
N GLY A 69 -0.99 38.55 -40.28
CA GLY A 69 0.16 37.81 -40.79
C GLY A 69 1.24 37.57 -39.73
N THR A 70 2.49 37.42 -40.17
CA THR A 70 3.67 37.25 -39.32
C THR A 70 4.30 38.58 -38.92
N GLY A 71 5.30 38.55 -38.02
CA GLY A 71 6.14 39.72 -37.73
C GLY A 71 5.63 40.64 -36.63
N ARG A 72 4.41 40.45 -36.09
CA ARG A 72 3.82 41.31 -35.06
C ARG A 72 3.87 40.75 -33.62
N ALA A 73 4.71 39.74 -33.36
CA ALA A 73 4.79 39.02 -32.07
C ALA A 73 3.44 38.51 -31.50
N VAL A 74 2.46 38.30 -32.37
CA VAL A 74 1.07 37.98 -32.03
C VAL A 74 0.59 36.82 -32.91
N ALA A 75 -0.31 35.98 -32.39
CA ALA A 75 -0.85 34.83 -33.14
C ALA A 75 -1.61 35.25 -34.41
N ARG A 76 -1.49 34.44 -35.47
CA ARG A 76 -2.07 34.66 -36.82
C ARG A 76 -3.60 34.49 -36.92
N ILE A 77 -4.31 34.63 -35.82
CA ILE A 77 -5.78 34.58 -35.79
C ILE A 77 -6.31 35.90 -36.38
N PRO A 78 -7.41 35.88 -37.16
CA PRO A 78 -8.06 37.11 -37.63
C PRO A 78 -8.40 38.07 -36.49
N ARG A 79 -8.14 39.37 -36.68
CA ARG A 79 -8.34 40.41 -35.66
C ARG A 79 -9.26 41.51 -36.19
N VAL A 80 -10.09 42.03 -35.30
CA VAL A 80 -11.04 43.11 -35.63
C VAL A 80 -10.27 44.36 -36.05
N ARG A 81 -10.66 44.96 -37.17
CA ARG A 81 -10.06 46.19 -37.71
C ARG A 81 -10.48 47.42 -36.88
N GLY A 82 -9.76 48.53 -37.05
CA GLY A 82 -10.03 49.80 -36.37
C GLY A 82 -9.18 50.05 -35.12
N GLY A 83 -9.45 51.17 -34.44
CA GLY A 83 -8.81 51.62 -33.20
C GLY A 83 -9.83 52.21 -32.24
N GLY A 84 -9.42 52.73 -31.07
CA GLY A 84 -10.29 53.50 -30.17
C GLY A 84 -11.33 52.72 -29.35
N THR A 85 -11.51 51.40 -29.57
CA THR A 85 -12.40 50.57 -28.75
C THR A 85 -11.66 49.38 -28.14
N HIS A 86 -12.13 48.88 -27.00
CA HIS A 86 -11.59 47.66 -26.38
C HIS A 86 -11.73 46.42 -27.27
N ARG A 87 -12.61 46.44 -28.28
CA ARG A 87 -12.85 45.32 -29.20
C ARG A 87 -11.84 45.29 -30.35
N SER A 88 -11.32 46.43 -30.77
CA SER A 88 -10.33 46.56 -31.84
C SER A 88 -9.07 45.75 -31.55
N GLY A 89 -8.52 45.05 -32.55
CA GLY A 89 -7.31 44.22 -32.40
C GLY A 89 -7.50 42.89 -31.65
N GLN A 90 -8.68 42.59 -31.09
CA GLN A 90 -8.97 41.29 -30.49
C GLN A 90 -9.21 40.20 -31.54
N GLY A 91 -9.00 38.92 -31.17
CA GLY A 91 -9.28 37.79 -32.05
C GLY A 91 -10.76 37.65 -32.42
N ALA A 92 -11.04 37.19 -33.63
CA ALA A 92 -12.36 36.96 -34.20
C ALA A 92 -12.41 35.68 -35.04
N PHE A 93 -13.62 35.27 -35.45
CA PHE A 93 -13.97 34.06 -36.22
C PHE A 93 -13.60 32.70 -35.60
N GLY A 94 -12.43 32.54 -35.00
CA GLY A 94 -11.95 31.27 -34.47
C GLY A 94 -12.79 30.72 -33.32
N ASN A 95 -12.94 29.41 -33.24
CA ASN A 95 -13.66 28.73 -32.15
C ASN A 95 -12.95 28.80 -30.78
N MET A 96 -11.66 29.15 -30.78
CA MET A 96 -10.91 29.48 -29.57
C MET A 96 -11.05 30.94 -29.14
N CYS A 97 -11.67 31.80 -29.97
CA CYS A 97 -11.83 33.22 -29.69
C CYS A 97 -13.13 33.50 -28.95
N ARG A 98 -13.08 34.41 -27.97
CA ARG A 98 -14.27 34.96 -27.33
C ARG A 98 -15.11 35.71 -28.37
N GLY A 99 -16.40 35.39 -28.46
CA GLY A 99 -17.30 35.97 -29.47
C GLY A 99 -17.10 35.44 -30.90
N GLY A 100 -16.18 34.49 -31.10
CA GLY A 100 -16.02 33.77 -32.37
C GLY A 100 -17.07 32.68 -32.57
N ARG A 101 -17.09 32.07 -33.76
CA ARG A 101 -18.05 31.00 -34.08
C ARG A 101 -17.59 29.66 -33.51
N MET A 102 -18.52 28.78 -33.15
CA MET A 102 -18.17 27.41 -32.76
C MET A 102 -17.74 26.57 -33.98
N PHE A 103 -16.86 25.59 -33.75
CA PHE A 103 -16.57 24.56 -34.74
C PHE A 103 -17.78 23.63 -34.90
N ALA A 104 -18.12 23.27 -36.14
CA ALA A 104 -19.28 22.45 -36.49
C ALA A 104 -20.59 22.93 -35.82
N PRO A 105 -21.05 24.17 -36.12
CA PRO A 105 -22.26 24.72 -35.52
C PRO A 105 -23.47 23.81 -35.78
N THR A 106 -24.35 23.68 -34.79
CA THR A 106 -25.57 22.87 -34.93
C THR A 106 -26.42 23.40 -36.08
N LYS A 107 -26.84 22.50 -36.96
CA LYS A 107 -27.67 22.82 -38.13
C LYS A 107 -29.09 22.31 -37.97
N THR A 108 -30.03 23.01 -38.56
CA THR A 108 -31.45 22.65 -38.57
C THR A 108 -31.68 21.30 -39.24
N TRP A 109 -31.00 21.03 -40.36
CA TRP A 109 -31.10 19.80 -41.16
C TRP A 109 -30.43 18.55 -40.53
N ARG A 110 -30.03 18.61 -39.25
CA ARG A 110 -29.65 17.40 -38.52
C ARG A 110 -30.79 16.37 -38.60
N ARG A 111 -30.48 15.09 -38.79
CA ARG A 111 -31.51 14.03 -38.81
C ARG A 111 -32.12 13.79 -37.42
N TRP A 112 -33.19 14.53 -37.10
CA TRP A 112 -33.95 14.43 -35.85
C TRP A 112 -34.91 13.22 -35.86
N HIS A 113 -35.66 13.08 -36.95
CA HIS A 113 -36.69 12.06 -37.09
C HIS A 113 -36.12 10.73 -37.60
N ARG A 114 -36.77 9.65 -37.19
CA ARG A 114 -36.40 8.27 -37.47
C ARG A 114 -37.65 7.52 -37.94
N LYS A 115 -37.61 7.10 -39.20
CA LYS A 115 -38.59 6.16 -39.76
C LYS A 115 -38.30 4.80 -39.16
N VAL A 116 -39.36 4.12 -38.75
CA VAL A 116 -39.30 2.81 -38.11
C VAL A 116 -40.34 1.93 -38.76
N ASN A 117 -39.94 0.68 -39.03
CA ASN A 117 -40.77 -0.33 -39.69
C ASN A 117 -42.07 -0.55 -38.93
N VAL A 118 -43.18 -0.61 -39.67
CA VAL A 118 -44.52 -0.78 -39.11
C VAL A 118 -44.64 -2.12 -38.39
N SER A 119 -44.08 -3.19 -38.95
CA SER A 119 -44.05 -4.52 -38.33
C SER A 119 -43.34 -4.52 -36.97
N GLN A 120 -42.15 -3.91 -36.88
CA GLN A 120 -41.41 -3.80 -35.61
C GLN A 120 -42.15 -2.94 -34.57
N LYS A 121 -42.81 -1.86 -35.01
CA LYS A 121 -43.68 -1.05 -34.14
C LYS A 121 -44.83 -1.85 -33.56
N ARG A 122 -45.52 -2.62 -34.42
CA ARG A 122 -46.64 -3.48 -34.01
C ARG A 122 -46.15 -4.60 -33.09
N TYR A 123 -44.98 -5.20 -33.35
CA TYR A 123 -44.35 -6.17 -32.45
C TYR A 123 -44.09 -5.57 -31.07
N ALA A 124 -43.45 -4.39 -31.00
CA ALA A 124 -43.16 -3.70 -29.75
C ALA A 124 -44.45 -3.43 -28.94
N LEU A 125 -45.51 -3.04 -29.63
CA LEU A 125 -46.82 -2.79 -29.02
C LEU A 125 -47.40 -4.09 -28.42
N CYS A 126 -47.41 -5.19 -29.18
CA CYS A 126 -47.86 -6.49 -28.68
C CYS A 126 -47.02 -6.97 -27.48
N SER A 127 -45.69 -6.83 -27.51
CA SER A 127 -44.84 -7.17 -26.36
C SER A 127 -45.12 -6.32 -25.13
N ALA A 128 -45.41 -5.02 -25.30
CA ALA A 128 -45.75 -4.13 -24.20
C ALA A 128 -47.12 -4.47 -23.58
N LEU A 129 -48.10 -4.84 -24.42
CA LEU A 129 -49.41 -5.32 -23.97
C LEU A 129 -49.30 -6.63 -23.19
N ALA A 130 -48.60 -7.63 -23.73
CA ALA A 130 -48.36 -8.89 -23.05
C ALA A 130 -47.72 -8.68 -21.66
N ALA A 131 -46.70 -7.83 -21.58
CA ALA A 131 -46.04 -7.50 -20.32
C ALA A 131 -46.94 -6.77 -19.30
N SER A 132 -47.98 -6.06 -19.75
CA SER A 132 -48.95 -5.38 -18.87
C SER A 132 -49.88 -6.37 -18.14
N GLY A 133 -50.05 -7.57 -18.68
CA GLY A 133 -50.82 -8.66 -18.06
C GLY A 133 -50.00 -9.53 -17.10
N VAL A 134 -48.69 -9.28 -16.95
CA VAL A 134 -47.82 -10.07 -16.08
C VAL A 134 -47.57 -9.32 -14.76
N PRO A 135 -48.11 -9.78 -13.61
CA PRO A 135 -48.00 -9.09 -12.34
C PRO A 135 -46.54 -8.78 -11.94
N SER A 136 -45.62 -9.73 -12.13
CA SER A 136 -44.22 -9.57 -11.76
C SER A 136 -43.53 -8.43 -12.52
N LEU A 137 -43.86 -8.23 -13.80
CA LEU A 137 -43.29 -7.14 -14.60
C LEU A 137 -43.87 -5.78 -14.19
N VAL A 138 -45.18 -5.74 -13.89
CA VAL A 138 -45.86 -4.53 -13.40
C VAL A 138 -45.32 -4.12 -12.03
N PHE A 139 -45.11 -5.10 -11.14
CA PHE A 139 -44.49 -4.91 -9.84
C PHE A 139 -43.03 -4.45 -9.94
N ALA A 140 -42.23 -5.09 -10.81
CA ALA A 140 -40.81 -4.76 -11.00
C ALA A 140 -40.61 -3.34 -11.54
N ARG A 141 -41.54 -2.83 -12.35
CA ARG A 141 -41.56 -1.43 -12.78
C ARG A 141 -41.79 -0.45 -11.63
N GLY A 142 -42.39 -0.94 -10.55
CA GLY A 142 -42.66 -0.20 -9.33
C GLY A 142 -44.06 0.39 -9.27
N HIS A 143 -45.07 -0.24 -9.87
CA HIS A 143 -46.47 0.10 -9.59
C HIS A 143 -46.94 -0.56 -8.27
N ALA A 144 -47.76 0.14 -7.50
CA ALA A 144 -48.38 -0.39 -6.29
C ALA A 144 -49.62 -1.23 -6.66
N ILE A 145 -49.47 -2.55 -6.70
CA ILE A 145 -50.51 -3.50 -7.13
C ILE A 145 -50.86 -4.55 -6.07
N GLN A 146 -50.31 -4.45 -4.86
CA GLN A 146 -50.45 -5.48 -3.81
C GLN A 146 -51.90 -5.74 -3.39
N GLN A 147 -52.72 -4.70 -3.44
CA GLN A 147 -54.13 -4.75 -3.01
C GLN A 147 -55.10 -4.94 -4.19
N LEU A 148 -54.60 -5.01 -5.42
CA LEU A 148 -55.42 -5.15 -6.62
C LEU A 148 -55.91 -6.60 -6.75
N SER A 149 -57.15 -6.78 -7.21
CA SER A 149 -57.81 -8.08 -7.28
C SER A 149 -57.22 -9.01 -8.36
N GLU A 150 -57.03 -8.50 -9.57
CA GLU A 150 -56.53 -9.27 -10.72
C GLU A 150 -55.74 -8.37 -11.68
N ILE A 151 -54.81 -8.98 -12.44
CA ILE A 151 -54.09 -8.37 -13.56
C ILE A 151 -54.15 -9.35 -14.73
N PRO A 152 -54.54 -8.94 -15.95
CA PRO A 152 -54.97 -7.58 -16.34
C PRO A 152 -56.28 -7.15 -15.65
N PHE A 153 -56.37 -5.88 -15.26
CA PHE A 153 -57.53 -5.35 -14.56
C PHE A 153 -58.56 -4.81 -15.57
N VAL A 154 -59.73 -5.45 -15.63
CA VAL A 154 -60.82 -5.15 -16.57
C VAL A 154 -62.04 -4.68 -15.80
N VAL A 155 -62.69 -3.64 -16.31
CA VAL A 155 -63.77 -2.94 -15.61
C VAL A 155 -64.95 -2.69 -16.55
N SER A 156 -66.16 -2.63 -15.99
CA SER A 156 -67.39 -2.42 -16.75
C SER A 156 -67.37 -1.11 -17.55
N ASP A 157 -68.08 -1.09 -18.68
CA ASP A 157 -68.10 0.06 -19.60
C ASP A 157 -68.74 1.33 -19.02
N LYS A 158 -69.51 1.26 -17.92
CA LYS A 158 -70.09 2.43 -17.23
C LYS A 158 -69.07 3.51 -16.87
N ILE A 159 -67.80 3.15 -16.67
CA ILE A 159 -66.71 4.11 -16.39
C ILE A 159 -66.48 5.07 -17.56
N GLN A 160 -66.84 4.69 -18.80
CA GLN A 160 -66.74 5.54 -19.99
C GLN A 160 -67.64 6.78 -19.91
N GLU A 161 -68.74 6.68 -19.16
CA GLU A 161 -69.77 7.72 -18.98
C GLU A 161 -69.43 8.74 -17.88
N TYR A 162 -68.34 8.52 -17.13
CA TYR A 162 -67.96 9.41 -16.04
C TYR A 162 -67.62 10.81 -16.55
N VAL A 163 -68.34 11.82 -16.05
CA VAL A 163 -68.10 13.23 -16.40
C VAL A 163 -67.31 13.97 -15.31
N LYS A 164 -67.53 13.62 -14.03
CA LYS A 164 -66.96 14.34 -12.88
C LYS A 164 -65.71 13.63 -12.33
N THR A 165 -64.65 14.40 -12.07
CA THR A 165 -63.41 13.89 -11.44
C THR A 165 -63.66 13.23 -10.07
N LYS A 166 -64.69 13.69 -9.33
CA LYS A 166 -65.06 13.09 -8.02
C LYS A 166 -65.47 11.62 -8.16
N GLN A 167 -66.23 11.28 -9.21
CA GLN A 167 -66.63 9.89 -9.52
C GLN A 167 -65.39 9.05 -9.86
N ALA A 168 -64.51 9.56 -10.73
CA ALA A 168 -63.26 8.90 -11.08
C ALA A 168 -62.35 8.63 -9.86
N CYS A 169 -62.20 9.61 -8.96
CA CYS A 169 -61.45 9.44 -7.71
C CYS A 169 -62.09 8.40 -6.78
N PHE A 170 -63.42 8.38 -6.66
CA PHE A 170 -64.14 7.39 -5.86
C PHE A 170 -63.92 5.97 -6.38
N PHE A 171 -64.05 5.78 -7.70
CA PHE A 171 -63.76 4.52 -8.38
C PHE A 171 -62.34 4.01 -8.11
N LEU A 172 -61.32 4.87 -8.27
CA LEU A 172 -59.91 4.47 -8.07
C LEU A 172 -59.60 4.08 -6.61
N LYS A 173 -60.29 4.70 -5.65
CA LYS A 173 -60.21 4.33 -4.23
C LYS A 173 -60.84 2.97 -3.97
N LYS A 174 -62.07 2.75 -4.47
CA LYS A 174 -62.78 1.47 -4.32
C LYS A 174 -62.07 0.30 -5.02
N SER A 175 -61.46 0.57 -6.18
CA SER A 175 -60.64 -0.41 -6.92
C SER A 175 -59.27 -0.68 -6.30
N LYS A 176 -58.92 -0.04 -5.17
CA LYS A 176 -57.63 -0.20 -4.48
C LYS A 176 -56.41 0.22 -5.33
N ILE A 177 -56.61 1.13 -6.30
CA ILE A 177 -55.55 1.68 -7.17
C ILE A 177 -55.00 3.00 -6.60
N TRP A 178 -55.74 3.63 -5.69
CA TRP A 178 -55.36 4.90 -5.06
C TRP A 178 -53.94 4.96 -4.47
N PRO A 179 -53.37 3.89 -3.85
CA PRO A 179 -51.98 3.90 -3.40
C PRO A 179 -50.96 4.22 -4.50
N GLU A 180 -51.24 3.84 -5.75
CA GLU A 180 -50.41 4.21 -6.90
C GLU A 180 -50.50 5.71 -7.22
N ILE A 181 -51.68 6.33 -7.05
CA ILE A 181 -51.88 7.76 -7.25
C ILE A 181 -51.19 8.57 -6.15
N GLU A 182 -51.29 8.14 -4.89
CA GLU A 182 -50.57 8.74 -3.76
C GLU A 182 -49.06 8.70 -3.98
N LYS A 183 -48.55 7.58 -4.49
CA LYS A 183 -47.14 7.45 -4.89
C LYS A 183 -46.74 8.42 -6.00
N VAL A 184 -47.61 8.70 -6.97
CA VAL A 184 -47.36 9.72 -7.99
C VAL A 184 -47.33 11.11 -7.34
N LEU A 185 -48.32 11.44 -6.51
CA LEU A 185 -48.42 12.72 -5.82
C LEU A 185 -47.16 13.01 -4.99
N ALA A 186 -46.74 12.06 -4.15
CA ALA A 186 -45.53 12.17 -3.33
C ALA A 186 -44.25 12.31 -4.17
N SER A 187 -44.24 11.80 -5.41
CA SER A 187 -43.07 11.89 -6.30
C SER A 187 -42.91 13.23 -7.00
N LYS A 188 -43.92 14.11 -6.94
CA LYS A 188 -43.94 15.39 -7.66
C LYS A 188 -42.89 16.32 -7.08
N ARG A 189 -41.88 16.67 -7.87
CA ARG A 189 -40.77 17.54 -7.45
C ARG A 189 -40.33 18.48 -8.55
N PHE A 190 -39.60 19.53 -8.18
CA PHE A 190 -38.96 20.42 -9.14
C PHE A 190 -37.87 19.69 -9.94
N ARG A 191 -37.80 19.95 -11.25
CA ARG A 191 -36.78 19.39 -12.13
C ARG A 191 -35.42 20.02 -11.82
N ALA A 192 -34.38 19.21 -11.69
CA ALA A 192 -33.01 19.71 -11.55
C ALA A 192 -32.49 20.32 -12.87
N GLY A 193 -31.64 21.33 -12.77
CA GLY A 193 -30.94 21.95 -13.91
C GLY A 193 -31.78 22.93 -14.76
N ARG A 194 -31.28 23.22 -15.97
CA ARG A 194 -31.83 24.25 -16.89
C ARG A 194 -33.21 23.94 -17.46
N GLY A 195 -33.76 22.76 -17.22
CA GLY A 195 -35.11 22.40 -17.68
C GLY A 195 -36.21 23.27 -17.07
N LYS A 196 -35.98 23.82 -15.86
CA LYS A 196 -36.92 24.73 -15.19
C LYS A 196 -37.23 25.98 -15.99
N MET A 197 -36.22 26.55 -16.66
CA MET A 197 -36.35 27.74 -17.51
C MET A 197 -36.97 27.44 -18.88
N ARG A 198 -37.13 26.16 -19.24
CA ARG A 198 -37.68 25.72 -20.54
C ARG A 198 -39.06 25.09 -20.38
N ASN A 199 -39.90 25.68 -19.52
CA ASN A 199 -41.27 25.26 -19.22
C ASN A 199 -41.43 23.79 -18.78
N ARG A 200 -40.36 23.17 -18.26
CA ARG A 200 -40.35 21.78 -17.76
C ARG A 200 -40.00 21.76 -16.27
N ARG A 201 -40.71 22.60 -15.50
CA ARG A 201 -40.39 22.92 -14.10
C ARG A 201 -40.59 21.76 -13.14
N ARG A 202 -41.57 20.88 -13.37
CA ARG A 202 -41.90 19.75 -12.47
C ARG A 202 -41.70 18.40 -13.17
N ILE A 203 -41.43 17.37 -12.37
CA ILE A 203 -41.41 15.95 -12.76
C ILE A 203 -42.19 15.13 -11.75
N GLN A 204 -42.82 14.06 -12.21
CA GLN A 204 -43.55 13.10 -11.39
C GLN A 204 -43.48 11.72 -12.05
N LYS A 205 -43.78 10.66 -11.29
CA LYS A 205 -43.90 9.30 -11.81
C LYS A 205 -45.13 9.16 -12.72
N ARG A 206 -45.12 8.13 -13.57
CA ARG A 206 -46.28 7.75 -14.40
C ARG A 206 -47.09 6.71 -13.63
N GLY A 207 -48.37 6.98 -13.44
CA GLY A 207 -49.31 6.07 -12.79
C GLY A 207 -50.01 5.15 -13.79
N PRO A 208 -51.25 4.72 -13.50
CA PRO A 208 -51.98 3.80 -14.36
C PRO A 208 -52.30 4.42 -15.72
N LEU A 209 -52.47 3.56 -16.72
CA LEU A 209 -52.96 3.90 -18.05
C LEU A 209 -54.39 3.35 -18.17
N ILE A 210 -55.37 4.21 -18.41
CA ILE A 210 -56.75 3.77 -18.64
C ILE A 210 -56.97 3.66 -20.15
N ILE A 211 -57.42 2.50 -20.59
CA ILE A 211 -57.65 2.18 -22.00
C ILE A 211 -59.14 1.90 -22.20
N TYR A 212 -59.74 2.67 -23.10
CA TYR A 212 -61.16 2.68 -23.38
C TYR A 212 -61.44 2.57 -24.89
N ASP A 213 -62.68 2.25 -25.27
CA ASP A 213 -63.09 2.20 -26.68
C ASP A 213 -63.74 3.52 -27.14
N ARG A 214 -64.76 4.00 -26.41
CA ARG A 214 -65.50 5.23 -26.71
C ARG A 214 -65.28 6.27 -25.60
N ASP A 215 -65.25 7.55 -25.96
CA ASP A 215 -65.15 8.64 -24.98
C ASP A 215 -66.53 9.29 -24.81
N GLN A 216 -67.23 8.95 -23.72
CA GLN A 216 -68.54 9.53 -23.35
C GLN A 216 -68.41 10.57 -22.22
N GLY A 217 -67.19 11.01 -21.89
CA GLY A 217 -66.91 11.91 -20.76
C GLY A 217 -65.66 11.52 -19.98
N LEU A 218 -65.23 10.26 -20.08
CA LEU A 218 -64.08 9.68 -19.39
C LEU A 218 -62.83 10.55 -19.49
N THR A 219 -62.52 11.11 -20.66
CA THR A 219 -61.31 11.95 -20.78
C THR A 219 -61.35 13.19 -19.90
N ARG A 220 -62.52 13.82 -19.76
CA ARG A 220 -62.69 15.00 -18.92
C ARG A 220 -62.62 14.63 -17.43
N ALA A 221 -63.21 13.51 -17.03
CA ALA A 221 -63.18 13.05 -15.64
C ALA A 221 -61.78 12.65 -15.15
N PHE A 222 -60.98 11.99 -15.98
CA PHE A 222 -59.69 11.44 -15.53
C PHE A 222 -58.46 12.34 -15.82
N ARG A 223 -58.52 13.28 -16.78
CA ARG A 223 -57.34 14.08 -17.19
C ARG A 223 -56.70 14.92 -16.08
N ASN A 224 -57.48 15.32 -15.08
CA ASN A 224 -56.99 16.17 -13.99
C ASN A 224 -56.28 15.38 -12.87
N ILE A 225 -56.42 14.05 -12.87
CA ILE A 225 -55.80 13.19 -11.85
C ILE A 225 -54.31 12.99 -12.20
N PRO A 226 -53.38 13.31 -11.28
CA PRO A 226 -51.96 13.31 -11.60
C PRO A 226 -51.43 11.90 -11.87
N GLY A 227 -50.69 11.75 -12.96
CA GLY A 227 -50.01 10.51 -13.33
C GLY A 227 -50.84 9.54 -14.15
N ILE A 228 -52.16 9.73 -14.20
CA ILE A 228 -53.04 8.98 -15.09
C ILE A 228 -52.78 9.45 -16.53
N ASP A 229 -52.61 8.49 -17.42
CA ASP A 229 -52.69 8.74 -18.86
C ASP A 229 -53.90 7.96 -19.41
N LEU A 230 -54.46 8.46 -20.50
CA LEU A 230 -55.63 7.90 -21.15
C LEU A 230 -55.27 7.51 -22.58
N GLN A 231 -55.82 6.40 -23.07
CA GLN A 231 -55.60 5.95 -24.43
C GLN A 231 -56.83 5.27 -25.01
N ASN A 232 -57.19 5.63 -26.25
CA ASN A 232 -58.17 4.86 -27.01
C ASN A 232 -57.52 3.57 -27.55
N VAL A 233 -58.23 2.43 -27.48
CA VAL A 233 -57.75 1.12 -27.93
C VAL A 233 -57.39 1.10 -29.43
N ASN A 234 -58.08 1.88 -30.27
CA ASN A 234 -57.81 1.93 -31.71
C ASN A 234 -56.47 2.63 -32.00
N ASN A 235 -56.08 3.58 -31.15
CA ASN A 235 -54.92 4.45 -31.34
C ASN A 235 -53.82 4.21 -30.30
N MET A 236 -53.55 2.96 -29.91
CA MET A 236 -52.56 2.65 -28.87
C MET A 236 -51.13 3.13 -29.18
N ASN A 237 -50.50 3.82 -28.21
CA ASN A 237 -49.16 4.38 -28.35
C ASN A 237 -48.13 3.67 -27.46
N LEU A 238 -47.03 3.20 -28.05
CA LEU A 238 -45.93 2.57 -27.33
C LEU A 238 -45.30 3.48 -26.26
N LEU A 239 -45.22 4.79 -26.50
CA LEU A 239 -44.66 5.75 -25.53
C LEU A 239 -45.51 5.84 -24.25
N ARG A 240 -46.81 5.56 -24.35
CA ARG A 240 -47.74 5.53 -23.23
C ARG A 240 -47.76 4.16 -22.56
N LEU A 241 -47.70 3.06 -23.31
CA LEU A 241 -47.66 1.69 -22.77
C LEU A 241 -46.32 1.36 -22.09
N ALA A 242 -45.20 1.74 -22.69
CA ALA A 242 -43.85 1.49 -22.16
C ALA A 242 -43.05 2.79 -21.96
N PRO A 243 -43.46 3.70 -21.03
CA PRO A 243 -42.74 4.95 -20.78
C PRO A 243 -41.28 4.70 -20.41
N GLY A 244 -40.36 5.31 -21.16
CA GLY A 244 -38.92 5.13 -20.98
C GLY A 244 -38.36 3.87 -21.66
N GLY A 245 -39.16 3.14 -22.44
CA GLY A 245 -38.76 1.88 -23.05
C GLY A 245 -38.81 0.68 -22.11
N HIS A 246 -39.37 0.85 -20.90
CA HIS A 246 -39.59 -0.21 -19.93
C HIS A 246 -41.03 -0.73 -20.01
N VAL A 247 -41.18 -2.05 -20.18
CA VAL A 247 -42.47 -2.75 -20.22
C VAL A 247 -43.09 -2.92 -18.83
N GLY A 248 -44.35 -3.35 -18.76
CA GLY A 248 -45.04 -3.62 -17.49
C GLY A 248 -45.67 -2.37 -16.86
N ARG A 249 -46.33 -1.51 -17.64
CA ARG A 249 -47.15 -0.43 -17.07
C ARG A 249 -48.48 -0.99 -16.56
N LEU A 250 -48.93 -0.53 -15.40
CA LEU A 250 -50.27 -0.83 -14.91
C LEU A 250 -51.32 -0.25 -15.88
N CYS A 251 -52.09 -1.12 -16.50
CA CYS A 251 -53.14 -0.77 -17.46
C CYS A 251 -54.50 -1.20 -16.90
N ILE A 252 -55.47 -0.29 -16.97
CA ILE A 252 -56.87 -0.50 -16.60
C ILE A 252 -57.65 -0.51 -17.91
N TRP A 253 -58.41 -1.58 -18.15
CA TRP A 253 -59.14 -1.78 -19.39
C TRP A 253 -60.64 -1.66 -19.15
N THR A 254 -61.35 -0.98 -20.05
CA THR A 254 -62.81 -1.15 -20.13
C THR A 254 -63.14 -2.47 -20.84
N GLU A 255 -64.27 -3.06 -20.51
CA GLU A 255 -64.71 -4.35 -21.06
C GLU A 255 -64.75 -4.35 -22.59
N SER A 256 -65.41 -3.36 -23.19
CA SER A 256 -65.46 -3.17 -24.65
C SER A 256 -64.06 -3.05 -25.28
N ALA A 257 -63.16 -2.27 -24.65
CA ALA A 257 -61.79 -2.12 -25.15
C ALA A 257 -61.02 -3.45 -25.09
N PHE A 258 -61.23 -4.24 -24.05
CA PHE A 258 -60.57 -5.52 -23.87
C PHE A 258 -61.02 -6.55 -24.91
N ARG A 259 -62.33 -6.62 -25.20
CA ARG A 259 -62.89 -7.49 -26.25
C ARG A 259 -62.37 -7.13 -27.64
N LYS A 260 -62.24 -5.83 -27.93
CA LYS A 260 -61.79 -5.31 -29.24
C LYS A 260 -60.32 -5.59 -29.57
N LEU A 261 -59.50 -5.99 -28.59
CA LEU A 261 -58.08 -6.27 -28.81
C LEU A 261 -57.83 -7.42 -29.79
N ASP A 262 -58.67 -8.46 -29.78
CA ASP A 262 -58.54 -9.59 -30.70
C ASP A 262 -58.82 -9.18 -32.16
N ASP A 263 -59.74 -8.24 -32.40
CA ASP A 263 -59.97 -7.69 -33.74
C ASP A 263 -58.79 -6.80 -34.21
N ILE A 264 -58.24 -5.98 -33.29
CA ILE A 264 -57.16 -5.02 -33.57
C ILE A 264 -55.79 -5.68 -33.71
N CYS A 265 -55.52 -6.76 -33.00
CA CYS A 265 -54.22 -7.45 -33.03
C CYS A 265 -54.26 -8.77 -33.80
N GLY A 266 -55.45 -9.37 -33.96
CA GLY A 266 -55.60 -10.73 -34.46
C GLY A 266 -55.22 -11.77 -33.42
N THR A 267 -55.37 -13.04 -33.80
CA THR A 267 -54.84 -14.18 -33.08
C THR A 267 -53.73 -14.84 -33.91
N TRP A 268 -53.20 -15.99 -33.48
CA TRP A 268 -52.28 -16.77 -34.33
C TRP A 268 -53.01 -17.54 -35.45
N LYS A 269 -54.32 -17.76 -35.30
CA LYS A 269 -55.16 -18.45 -36.30
C LYS A 269 -55.78 -17.46 -37.28
N THR A 270 -56.30 -16.36 -36.76
CA THR A 270 -56.99 -15.32 -37.52
C THR A 270 -56.14 -14.05 -37.59
N PRO A 271 -55.87 -13.49 -38.79
CA PRO A 271 -55.17 -12.22 -38.91
C PRO A 271 -55.99 -11.06 -38.31
N SER A 272 -55.36 -9.91 -38.09
CA SER A 272 -56.08 -8.72 -37.62
C SER A 272 -57.07 -8.20 -38.67
N LYS A 273 -58.27 -7.83 -38.22
CA LYS A 273 -59.29 -7.18 -39.07
C LYS A 273 -58.92 -5.73 -39.40
N VAL A 274 -58.36 -5.01 -38.44
CA VAL A 274 -58.04 -3.56 -38.57
C VAL A 274 -56.68 -3.33 -39.25
N LYS A 275 -55.70 -4.20 -38.97
CA LYS A 275 -54.33 -4.02 -39.47
C LYS A 275 -54.08 -4.93 -40.65
N THR A 276 -54.01 -4.34 -41.84
CA THR A 276 -53.67 -5.04 -43.09
C THR A 276 -52.37 -5.84 -42.96
N GLY A 277 -52.44 -7.12 -43.36
CA GLY A 277 -51.33 -8.07 -43.38
C GLY A 277 -50.67 -8.33 -42.02
N PHE A 278 -51.33 -8.01 -40.90
CA PHE A 278 -50.75 -8.21 -39.57
C PHE A 278 -51.21 -9.52 -38.92
N ILE A 279 -50.22 -10.32 -38.52
CA ILE A 279 -50.40 -11.52 -37.72
C ILE A 279 -49.59 -11.37 -36.43
N LEU A 280 -50.11 -11.92 -35.33
CA LEU A 280 -49.46 -11.88 -34.04
C LEU A 280 -48.06 -12.55 -34.10
N PRO A 281 -47.02 -11.98 -33.47
CA PRO A 281 -45.69 -12.59 -33.48
C PRO A 281 -45.68 -14.02 -32.95
N ARG A 282 -45.00 -14.93 -33.66
CA ARG A 282 -44.81 -16.31 -33.21
C ARG A 282 -43.73 -16.40 -32.12
N HIS A 283 -43.88 -17.38 -31.25
CA HIS A 283 -42.91 -17.67 -30.20
C HIS A 283 -41.73 -18.46 -30.76
N ILE A 284 -40.52 -18.09 -30.33
CA ILE A 284 -39.31 -18.88 -30.62
C ILE A 284 -39.25 -20.11 -29.71
N MET A 285 -39.61 -19.96 -28.43
CA MET A 285 -39.72 -21.05 -27.46
C MET A 285 -41.17 -21.25 -27.05
N GLN A 286 -41.68 -22.48 -27.15
CA GLN A 286 -43.06 -22.78 -26.75
C GLN A 286 -43.23 -22.83 -25.23
N MET A 287 -42.27 -23.42 -24.51
CA MET A 287 -42.19 -23.45 -23.04
C MET A 287 -41.03 -22.54 -22.60
N THR A 288 -41.33 -21.48 -21.85
CA THR A 288 -40.31 -20.53 -21.36
C THR A 288 -39.78 -20.89 -19.97
N ASP A 289 -40.39 -21.85 -19.27
CA ASP A 289 -39.89 -22.36 -18.00
C ASP A 289 -38.72 -23.30 -18.22
N LEU A 290 -37.52 -22.71 -18.25
CA LEU A 290 -36.27 -23.44 -18.43
C LEU A 290 -36.00 -24.40 -17.26
N GLN A 291 -36.44 -24.08 -16.05
CA GLN A 291 -36.20 -24.93 -14.88
C GLN A 291 -37.02 -26.23 -14.99
N ARG A 292 -38.28 -26.15 -15.43
CA ARG A 292 -39.10 -27.33 -15.73
C ARG A 292 -38.48 -28.18 -16.84
N LEU A 293 -38.00 -27.55 -17.91
CA LEU A 293 -37.40 -28.24 -19.06
C LEU A 293 -36.09 -28.96 -18.67
N ILE A 294 -35.20 -28.29 -17.93
CA ILE A 294 -33.94 -28.89 -17.44
C ILE A 294 -34.20 -30.03 -16.45
N ASN A 295 -35.26 -29.91 -15.64
CA ASN A 295 -35.60 -30.90 -14.63
C ASN A 295 -36.54 -31.99 -15.12
N SER A 296 -36.88 -32.01 -16.42
CA SER A 296 -37.76 -33.02 -17.00
C SER A 296 -37.09 -34.39 -16.95
N GLU A 297 -37.90 -35.45 -16.87
CA GLU A 297 -37.40 -36.81 -16.75
C GLU A 297 -36.62 -37.25 -17.99
N GLU A 298 -37.07 -36.81 -19.17
CA GLU A 298 -36.44 -37.08 -20.46
C GLU A 298 -35.01 -36.50 -20.50
N VAL A 299 -34.83 -35.27 -20.03
CA VAL A 299 -33.51 -34.64 -19.94
C VAL A 299 -32.66 -35.33 -18.88
N LYS A 300 -33.21 -35.57 -17.68
CA LYS A 300 -32.48 -36.22 -16.58
C LYS A 300 -32.01 -37.64 -16.91
N LYS A 301 -32.80 -38.39 -17.69
CA LYS A 301 -32.47 -39.77 -18.12
C LYS A 301 -31.21 -39.83 -18.98
N VAL A 302 -30.95 -38.80 -19.79
CA VAL A 302 -29.80 -38.76 -20.72
C VAL A 302 -28.58 -38.03 -20.13
N VAL A 303 -28.78 -37.11 -19.18
CA VAL A 303 -27.70 -36.27 -18.63
C VAL A 303 -26.74 -37.08 -17.74
N ARG A 304 -25.43 -36.97 -18.04
CA ARG A 304 -24.36 -37.55 -17.22
C ARG A 304 -24.28 -36.88 -15.85
N LYS A 305 -23.85 -37.64 -14.83
CA LYS A 305 -23.63 -37.12 -13.46
C LYS A 305 -22.73 -35.86 -13.46
N PRO A 306 -23.08 -34.78 -12.75
CA PRO A 306 -22.29 -33.55 -12.72
C PRO A 306 -20.86 -33.77 -12.21
N ARG A 307 -19.85 -33.35 -12.99
CA ARG A 307 -18.44 -33.38 -12.56
C ARG A 307 -18.14 -32.23 -11.59
N ARG A 308 -18.30 -32.46 -10.29
CA ARG A 308 -18.09 -31.44 -9.23
C ARG A 308 -16.63 -31.21 -8.82
N LYS A 309 -15.66 -31.89 -9.46
CA LYS A 309 -14.23 -31.79 -9.11
C LYS A 309 -13.66 -30.43 -9.53
N VAL A 310 -13.51 -29.51 -8.58
CA VAL A 310 -12.81 -28.24 -8.80
C VAL A 310 -11.31 -28.45 -8.71
N VAL A 311 -10.62 -28.50 -9.85
CA VAL A 311 -9.15 -28.56 -9.90
C VAL A 311 -8.59 -27.18 -9.54
N ARG A 312 -8.15 -27.03 -8.29
CA ARG A 312 -7.48 -25.81 -7.84
C ARG A 312 -6.00 -25.86 -8.20
N ARG A 313 -5.45 -24.73 -8.62
CA ARG A 313 -4.01 -24.58 -8.81
C ARG A 313 -3.31 -24.83 -7.47
N THR A 314 -2.56 -25.91 -7.40
CA THR A 314 -1.69 -26.19 -6.26
C THR A 314 -0.44 -25.32 -6.37
N VAL A 315 -0.01 -24.76 -5.24
CA VAL A 315 1.29 -24.07 -5.18
C VAL A 315 2.35 -25.15 -5.18
N LYS A 316 3.26 -25.16 -6.16
CA LYS A 316 4.42 -26.06 -6.18
C LYS A 316 5.35 -25.68 -5.01
N PRO A 317 5.41 -26.48 -3.93
CA PRO A 317 6.32 -26.18 -2.82
C PRO A 317 7.76 -26.43 -3.28
N ASN A 318 8.72 -25.63 -2.81
CA ASN A 318 10.14 -25.90 -3.05
C ASN A 318 10.58 -27.07 -2.15
N PRO A 319 11.04 -28.22 -2.70
CA PRO A 319 11.40 -29.40 -1.92
C PRO A 319 12.61 -29.17 -1.01
N LEU A 320 13.59 -28.36 -1.42
CA LEU A 320 14.76 -28.05 -0.59
C LEU A 320 14.38 -27.28 0.69
N LYS A 321 13.27 -26.53 0.63
CA LYS A 321 12.73 -25.78 1.78
C LYS A 321 11.61 -26.52 2.52
N ASN A 322 10.95 -27.48 1.88
CA ASN A 322 9.82 -28.22 2.44
C ASN A 322 10.08 -29.73 2.39
N ILE A 323 10.39 -30.30 3.55
CA ILE A 323 10.75 -31.71 3.69
C ILE A 323 9.64 -32.64 3.18
N LYS A 324 8.36 -32.35 3.41
CA LYS A 324 7.28 -33.21 2.91
C LYS A 324 7.23 -33.25 1.38
N ALA A 325 7.53 -32.12 0.74
CA ALA A 325 7.62 -32.05 -0.71
C ALA A 325 8.88 -32.78 -1.22
N LEU A 326 10.01 -32.68 -0.50
CA LEU A 326 11.21 -33.42 -0.82
C LEU A 326 10.97 -34.92 -0.71
N LEU A 327 10.39 -35.39 0.40
CA LEU A 327 10.14 -36.83 0.63
C LEU A 327 9.10 -37.40 -0.33
N LYS A 328 8.10 -36.61 -0.72
CA LYS A 328 7.13 -37.01 -1.76
C LYS A 328 7.80 -37.19 -3.13
N LEU A 329 8.90 -36.48 -3.40
CA LEU A 329 9.61 -36.53 -4.68
C LEU A 329 10.82 -37.48 -4.66
N ASN A 330 11.54 -37.52 -3.54
CA ASN A 330 12.71 -38.34 -3.28
C ASN A 330 12.66 -38.85 -1.82
N PRO A 331 12.19 -40.08 -1.59
CA PRO A 331 12.14 -40.68 -0.26
C PRO A 331 13.54 -40.96 0.32
N TYR A 332 14.55 -41.24 -0.52
CA TYR A 332 15.93 -41.52 -0.09
C TYR A 332 16.61 -40.33 0.59
N ALA A 333 16.15 -39.10 0.31
CA ALA A 333 16.63 -37.90 1.00
C ALA A 333 16.41 -37.93 2.53
N ALA A 334 15.51 -38.78 3.04
CA ALA A 334 15.39 -39.04 4.49
C ALA A 334 16.64 -39.75 5.05
N VAL A 335 17.12 -40.76 4.33
CA VAL A 335 18.28 -41.58 4.70
C VAL A 335 19.54 -40.72 4.69
N GLU A 336 19.81 -40.01 3.59
CA GLU A 336 20.97 -39.13 3.47
C GLU A 336 21.02 -38.03 4.55
N LYS A 337 19.86 -37.42 4.86
CA LYS A 337 19.77 -36.45 5.95
C LYS A 337 20.06 -37.06 7.31
N ARG A 338 19.64 -38.31 7.54
CA ARG A 338 19.92 -39.01 8.80
C ARG A 338 21.41 -39.31 8.92
N HIS A 339 22.05 -39.82 7.88
CA HIS A 339 23.49 -40.09 7.86
C HIS A 339 24.31 -38.81 8.09
N SER A 340 24.00 -37.72 7.40
CA SER A 340 24.70 -36.44 7.58
C SER A 340 24.53 -35.85 8.99
N ILE A 341 23.33 -35.94 9.59
CA ILE A 341 23.10 -35.51 10.98
C ILE A 341 23.95 -36.34 11.96
N LEU A 342 24.03 -37.66 11.77
CA LEU A 342 24.85 -38.53 12.62
C LEU A 342 26.35 -38.21 12.49
N ALA A 343 26.84 -37.95 11.28
CA ALA A 343 28.23 -37.55 11.03
C ALA A 343 28.58 -36.23 11.74
N ILE A 344 27.73 -35.20 11.61
CA ILE A 344 27.92 -33.90 12.30
C ILE A 344 27.95 -34.10 13.82
N ARG A 345 27.06 -34.93 14.38
CA ARG A 345 26.97 -35.19 15.82
C ARG A 345 28.25 -35.86 16.35
N ARG A 346 28.87 -36.75 15.58
CA ARG A 346 30.17 -37.37 15.90
C ARG A 346 31.31 -36.35 15.89
N GLY A 347 31.33 -35.45 14.90
CA GLY A 347 32.34 -34.38 14.79
C GLY A 347 32.31 -33.36 15.93
N VAL A 348 31.12 -32.98 16.40
CA VAL A 348 30.97 -32.04 17.54
C VAL A 348 31.47 -32.66 18.85
N LYS A 349 31.18 -33.96 19.09
CA LYS A 349 31.71 -34.69 20.26
C LYS A 349 33.24 -34.70 20.32
N ARG A 350 33.92 -34.86 19.18
CA ARG A 350 35.40 -34.83 19.12
C ARG A 350 35.97 -33.45 19.43
N LYS A 351 35.33 -32.38 18.94
CA LYS A 351 35.80 -31.00 19.15
C LYS A 351 35.59 -30.49 20.59
N SER A 352 34.56 -30.96 21.31
CA SER A 352 34.34 -30.56 22.70
C SER A 352 35.39 -31.11 23.67
N VAL A 353 35.99 -32.28 23.38
CA VAL A 353 37.02 -32.91 24.23
C VAL A 353 38.35 -32.12 24.19
N VAL A 354 38.66 -31.46 23.07
CA VAL A 354 39.89 -30.66 22.88
C VAL A 354 39.89 -29.35 23.69
N ILE A 355 38.74 -28.86 24.16
CA ILE A 355 38.58 -27.51 24.74
C ILE A 355 38.77 -27.46 26.27
N THR A 356 38.99 -28.60 26.94
CA THR A 356 39.02 -28.69 28.42
C THR A 356 40.39 -29.11 28.98
N ARG A 357 41.47 -28.39 28.63
CA ARG A 357 42.80 -28.58 29.24
C ARG A 357 42.94 -27.76 30.54
N PRO A 358 43.48 -28.31 31.65
CA PRO A 358 43.58 -27.62 32.95
C PRO A 358 44.73 -26.59 33.07
N LEU A 359 45.72 -26.65 32.17
CA LEU A 359 46.92 -25.79 32.12
C LEU A 359 46.94 -24.95 30.83
N VAL A 360 47.37 -23.70 30.91
CA VAL A 360 47.55 -22.75 29.79
C VAL A 360 49.04 -22.48 29.60
N THR A 361 49.53 -22.43 28.36
CA THR A 361 50.93 -22.13 28.09
C THR A 361 51.22 -20.61 28.10
N VAL A 362 52.34 -20.21 28.68
CA VAL A 362 52.84 -18.82 28.71
C VAL A 362 53.89 -18.66 27.62
N PHE A 363 53.74 -17.62 26.80
CA PHE A 363 54.64 -17.33 25.70
C PHE A 363 55.65 -16.24 26.07
N ASN A 364 56.85 -16.29 25.49
CA ASN A 364 57.84 -15.21 25.56
C ASN A 364 57.63 -14.19 24.44
N GLU A 365 58.44 -13.13 24.41
CA GLU A 365 58.42 -12.06 23.40
C GLU A 365 58.62 -12.57 21.96
N LYS A 366 59.32 -13.70 21.80
CA LYS A 366 59.56 -14.39 20.51
C LYS A 366 58.48 -15.41 20.13
N ASN A 367 57.41 -15.53 20.93
CA ASN A 367 56.31 -16.50 20.77
C ASN A 367 56.70 -17.97 20.98
N GLU A 368 57.75 -18.20 21.78
CA GLU A 368 58.20 -19.51 22.27
C GLU A 368 57.54 -19.84 23.61
N LYS A 369 57.32 -21.13 23.90
CA LYS A 369 56.71 -21.58 25.16
C LYS A 369 57.72 -21.50 26.29
N VAL A 370 57.37 -20.87 27.41
CA VAL A 370 58.27 -20.65 28.55
C VAL A 370 57.83 -21.43 29.78
N SER A 371 56.58 -21.24 30.20
CA SER A 371 56.03 -21.86 31.41
C SER A 371 54.56 -22.24 31.19
N SER A 372 53.95 -22.93 32.14
CA SER A 372 52.51 -23.21 32.12
C SER A 372 51.86 -22.72 33.41
N VAL A 373 50.68 -22.12 33.29
CA VAL A 373 49.92 -21.55 34.41
C VAL A 373 48.53 -22.21 34.46
N LYS A 374 48.03 -22.44 35.67
CA LYS A 374 46.71 -23.02 35.90
C LYS A 374 45.62 -22.09 35.35
N LEU A 375 44.65 -22.64 34.61
CA LEU A 375 43.53 -21.85 34.10
C LEU A 375 42.65 -21.36 35.27
N PRO A 376 42.50 -20.04 35.48
CA PRO A 376 41.68 -19.47 36.56
C PRO A 376 40.24 -19.95 36.52
N ALA A 377 39.61 -20.03 37.70
CA ALA A 377 38.24 -20.49 37.89
C ALA A 377 37.25 -19.67 37.05
N VAL A 378 37.46 -18.37 36.91
CA VAL A 378 36.63 -17.44 36.11
C VAL A 378 36.41 -17.91 34.68
N PHE A 379 37.41 -18.51 34.03
CA PHE A 379 37.30 -18.98 32.65
C PHE A 379 36.45 -20.25 32.48
N ARG A 380 36.13 -20.93 33.59
CA ARG A 380 35.26 -22.11 33.63
C ARG A 380 33.82 -21.76 34.07
N ALA A 381 33.55 -20.50 34.40
CA ALA A 381 32.25 -20.04 34.88
C ALA A 381 31.21 -19.90 33.76
N PRO A 382 29.89 -20.03 34.07
CA PRO A 382 28.82 -19.89 33.09
C PRO A 382 28.83 -18.50 32.43
N ILE A 383 28.91 -18.48 31.09
CA ILE A 383 28.85 -17.24 30.31
C ILE A 383 27.39 -16.80 30.17
N ARG A 384 27.06 -15.60 30.66
CA ARG A 384 25.74 -14.95 30.52
C ARG A 384 25.80 -13.68 29.66
N PRO A 385 25.70 -13.79 28.32
CA PRO A 385 25.79 -12.64 27.42
C PRO A 385 24.64 -11.63 27.61
N ASP A 386 23.49 -12.12 28.08
CA ASP A 386 22.31 -11.34 28.42
C ASP A 386 22.60 -10.34 29.55
N ILE A 387 23.17 -10.79 30.67
CA ILE A 387 23.57 -9.90 31.78
C ILE A 387 24.63 -8.91 31.31
N VAL A 388 25.65 -9.39 30.59
CA VAL A 388 26.74 -8.52 30.11
C VAL A 388 26.18 -7.40 29.23
N SER A 389 25.25 -7.72 28.32
CA SER A 389 24.62 -6.73 27.45
C SER A 389 23.75 -5.74 28.22
N PHE A 390 23.01 -6.22 29.22
CA PHE A 390 22.13 -5.41 30.07
C PHE A 390 22.94 -4.42 30.92
N ILE A 391 23.91 -4.91 31.70
CA ILE A 391 24.76 -4.07 32.56
C ILE A 391 25.58 -3.09 31.72
N HIS A 392 26.16 -3.53 30.60
CA HIS A 392 26.86 -2.62 29.69
C HIS A 392 25.94 -1.51 29.18
N HIS A 393 24.68 -1.82 28.87
CA HIS A 393 23.72 -0.82 28.39
C HIS A 393 23.41 0.23 29.46
N GLU A 394 23.21 -0.18 30.71
CA GLU A 394 22.95 0.73 31.84
C GLU A 394 24.19 1.60 32.16
N ILE A 395 25.40 1.01 32.26
CA ILE A 395 26.63 1.78 32.47
C ILE A 395 26.85 2.79 31.32
N ALA A 396 26.54 2.39 30.08
CA ALA A 396 26.66 3.28 28.92
C ALA A 396 25.60 4.40 28.88
N LYS A 397 24.44 4.25 29.55
CA LYS A 397 23.45 5.31 29.73
C LYS A 397 23.95 6.35 30.73
N ASN A 398 24.56 5.93 31.83
CA ASN A 398 25.09 6.84 32.85
C ASN A 398 26.17 7.79 32.31
N ASN A 399 26.94 7.36 31.30
CA ASN A 399 27.94 8.18 30.61
C ASN A 399 27.37 9.14 29.53
N ARG A 400 26.05 9.22 29.35
CA ARG A 400 25.41 10.16 28.41
C ARG A 400 25.09 11.45 29.15
N GLN A 401 25.43 12.59 28.54
CA GLN A 401 24.95 13.87 29.05
C GLN A 401 23.40 13.91 28.97
N PRO A 402 22.73 14.41 30.03
CA PRO A 402 21.30 14.63 29.99
C PRO A 402 20.97 15.64 28.87
N TYR A 403 19.98 15.31 28.04
CA TYR A 403 19.43 16.26 27.08
C TYR A 403 17.91 16.24 27.21
N SER A 404 17.32 17.42 27.44
CA SER A 404 15.88 17.62 27.38
C SER A 404 15.50 18.14 25.98
N VAL A 405 14.37 17.67 25.46
CA VAL A 405 13.74 18.27 24.27
C VAL A 405 12.57 19.08 24.80
N SER A 406 12.38 20.32 24.32
CA SER A 406 11.31 21.18 24.80
C SER A 406 9.93 20.55 24.54
N LYS A 407 9.00 20.73 25.49
CA LYS A 407 7.64 20.19 25.44
C LYS A 407 6.85 20.66 24.20
N LEU A 408 7.28 21.75 23.56
CA LEU A 408 6.65 22.40 22.41
C LEU A 408 7.25 21.99 21.05
N ALA A 409 8.26 21.13 21.02
CA ALA A 409 8.93 20.71 19.79
C ALA A 409 7.99 19.87 18.90
N GLY A 410 7.31 20.54 17.97
CA GLY A 410 6.38 19.94 17.01
C GLY A 410 5.06 20.70 16.83
N HIS A 411 4.75 21.68 17.68
CA HIS A 411 3.51 22.47 17.62
C HIS A 411 3.62 23.81 16.88
N GLN A 412 4.83 24.20 16.46
CA GLN A 412 5.09 25.51 15.82
C GLN A 412 5.32 25.37 14.30
N THR A 413 4.29 24.99 13.53
CA THR A 413 4.23 25.31 12.09
C THR A 413 2.77 25.36 11.64
N SER A 414 2.27 26.55 11.32
CA SER A 414 1.06 26.77 10.54
C SER A 414 1.29 26.31 9.09
N ALA A 415 0.43 25.43 8.58
CA ALA A 415 0.45 25.03 7.18
C ALA A 415 -0.97 25.09 6.62
N GLU A 416 -1.24 26.12 5.82
CA GLU A 416 -2.48 26.32 5.08
C GLU A 416 -2.68 25.24 4.00
N SER A 417 -3.93 24.81 3.85
CA SER A 417 -4.32 23.77 2.90
C SER A 417 -4.62 24.35 1.51
N TRP A 418 -3.88 23.92 0.49
CA TRP A 418 -4.30 24.08 -0.90
C TRP A 418 -5.14 22.88 -1.33
N GLY A 419 -6.40 23.13 -1.66
CA GLY A 419 -7.38 22.14 -2.09
C GLY A 419 -7.10 21.57 -3.48
N THR A 420 -7.12 20.23 -3.58
CA THR A 420 -7.56 19.50 -4.78
C THR A 420 -8.05 18.10 -4.37
N GLY A 421 -9.24 17.75 -4.87
CA GLY A 421 -9.99 16.55 -4.51
C GLY A 421 -9.32 15.24 -4.95
N ARG A 422 -9.10 14.35 -3.98
CA ARG A 422 -9.12 12.88 -4.13
C ARG A 422 -9.10 12.24 -2.74
N ALA A 423 -10.07 11.38 -2.48
CA ALA A 423 -10.25 10.66 -1.23
C ALA A 423 -9.18 9.57 -1.06
N VAL A 424 -8.10 9.90 -0.36
CA VAL A 424 -7.21 8.98 0.35
C VAL A 424 -6.77 9.70 1.62
N ALA A 425 -6.94 9.09 2.79
CA ALA A 425 -6.48 9.65 4.07
C ALA A 425 -4.99 10.04 3.99
N ARG A 426 -4.67 11.33 4.20
CA ARG A 426 -3.30 11.88 4.13
C ARG A 426 -2.74 12.07 5.54
N ILE A 427 -1.65 11.36 5.83
CA ILE A 427 -0.67 11.77 6.84
C ILE A 427 0.31 12.73 6.12
N PRO A 428 0.63 13.93 6.67
CA PRO A 428 1.56 14.85 6.01
C PRO A 428 2.97 14.26 5.95
N ARG A 429 3.65 14.39 4.80
CA ARG A 429 5.10 14.15 4.68
C ARG A 429 5.79 15.50 4.45
N VAL A 430 6.65 15.87 5.39
CA VAL A 430 7.61 16.98 5.24
C VAL A 430 8.71 16.57 4.26
N ARG A 431 9.11 17.49 3.39
CA ARG A 431 10.20 17.31 2.42
C ARG A 431 11.54 17.59 3.12
N GLY A 432 12.40 16.58 3.20
CA GLY A 432 13.77 16.70 3.72
C GLY A 432 13.91 16.27 5.18
N GLY A 433 14.26 15.01 5.40
CA GLY A 433 14.56 14.48 6.73
C GLY A 433 14.56 12.96 6.73
N GLY A 434 15.73 12.37 6.93
CA GLY A 434 15.89 10.93 7.08
C GLY A 434 15.04 10.39 8.24
N THR A 435 14.49 9.20 8.03
CA THR A 435 13.60 8.47 8.92
C THR A 435 14.16 8.30 10.33
N HIS A 436 13.57 8.97 11.32
CA HIS A 436 13.49 8.50 12.71
C HIS A 436 12.08 8.79 13.24
N ARG A 437 11.20 7.78 13.16
CA ARG A 437 9.99 7.67 13.99
C ARG A 437 9.95 6.26 14.57
N SER A 438 10.32 6.18 15.84
CA SER A 438 9.95 5.15 16.81
C SER A 438 9.89 5.94 18.12
N GLY A 439 8.73 6.41 18.57
CA GLY A 439 7.62 5.56 19.00
C GLY A 439 7.72 5.37 20.50
N GLN A 440 7.55 6.46 21.25
CA GLN A 440 6.90 6.39 22.56
C GLN A 440 5.42 6.10 22.26
N ALA A 441 4.96 4.94 22.68
CA ALA A 441 3.55 4.66 22.84
C ALA A 441 3.40 4.04 24.23
N THR A 442 2.49 4.62 24.99
CA THR A 442 1.99 4.21 26.30
C THR A 442 1.74 2.70 26.36
N VAL A 443 2.33 2.03 27.34
CA VAL A 443 2.06 0.63 27.66
C VAL A 443 1.21 0.62 28.93
N ALA A 444 -0.10 0.48 28.73
CA ALA A 444 -0.98 -0.10 29.73
C ALA A 444 -0.64 -1.59 29.85
N PHE A 445 -0.66 -2.09 31.08
CA PHE A 445 -0.44 -3.48 31.45
C PHE A 445 -1.38 -4.41 30.68
N HIS A 446 -0.84 -5.29 29.84
CA HIS A 446 -1.34 -6.65 29.71
C HIS A 446 -0.28 -7.57 29.08
N LEU A 447 -0.11 -8.73 29.72
CA LEU A 447 0.79 -9.84 29.39
C LEU A 447 0.71 -10.26 27.91
N GLN A 448 1.74 -9.94 27.12
CA GLN A 448 2.04 -10.64 25.87
C GLN A 448 3.46 -10.31 25.37
N SER A 449 4.46 -11.06 25.85
CA SER A 449 5.85 -10.95 25.38
C SER A 449 6.47 -12.32 25.11
N VAL A 450 5.82 -13.14 24.28
CA VAL A 450 6.43 -14.37 23.73
C VAL A 450 6.57 -14.25 22.22
N PHE A 451 7.32 -13.27 21.69
CA PHE A 451 7.82 -13.30 20.31
C PHE A 451 8.95 -12.28 20.06
N ALA A 452 10.04 -12.38 20.81
CA ALA A 452 11.34 -11.81 20.44
C ALA A 452 12.51 -12.74 20.81
N ILE A 453 12.27 -14.06 20.80
CA ILE A 453 13.31 -15.09 21.00
C ILE A 453 13.51 -15.77 19.65
N ARG A 454 14.25 -15.13 18.74
CA ARG A 454 14.66 -15.80 17.49
C ARG A 454 16.14 -15.74 17.15
N ASP A 455 16.92 -14.86 17.78
CA ASP A 455 18.37 -14.79 17.50
C ASP A 455 19.28 -15.11 18.70
N THR A 456 18.73 -15.40 19.89
CA THR A 456 19.53 -15.80 21.08
C THR A 456 19.78 -17.30 21.19
N ARG A 457 19.18 -18.14 20.33
CA ARG A 457 19.24 -19.62 20.41
C ARG A 457 20.51 -20.25 19.81
N ARG A 458 21.51 -19.46 19.42
CA ARG A 458 22.73 -19.97 18.75
C ARG A 458 24.00 -19.95 19.57
N MET A 459 23.99 -19.45 20.81
CA MET A 459 25.23 -19.19 21.55
C MET A 459 25.42 -20.01 22.84
N ALA A 460 24.55 -21.00 23.10
CA ALA A 460 24.60 -21.79 24.34
C ALA A 460 25.71 -22.86 24.40
N ALA A 461 26.51 -23.04 23.35
CA ALA A 461 27.48 -24.15 23.25
C ALA A 461 28.84 -23.72 22.68
N SER A 462 29.39 -22.59 23.14
CA SER A 462 30.61 -22.03 22.55
C SER A 462 31.64 -21.69 23.63
N GLY A 463 32.71 -22.48 23.72
CA GLY A 463 33.87 -22.16 24.56
C GLY A 463 34.51 -20.82 24.18
N VAL A 464 35.33 -20.25 25.06
CA VAL A 464 35.98 -18.94 24.92
C VAL A 464 36.53 -18.65 23.50
N PRO A 465 37.22 -19.60 22.81
CA PRO A 465 37.74 -19.36 21.45
C PRO A 465 36.67 -19.07 20.39
N SER A 466 35.52 -19.75 20.47
CA SER A 466 34.42 -19.58 19.52
C SER A 466 33.66 -18.25 19.67
N LEU A 467 33.66 -17.65 20.87
CA LEU A 467 33.11 -16.31 21.09
C LEU A 467 34.03 -15.22 20.53
N VAL A 468 35.35 -15.36 20.70
CA VAL A 468 36.32 -14.40 20.14
C VAL A 468 36.33 -14.49 18.60
N PHE A 469 36.17 -15.69 18.03
CA PHE A 469 36.00 -15.90 16.59
C PHE A 469 34.69 -15.29 16.06
N ALA A 470 33.57 -15.47 16.76
CA ALA A 470 32.27 -14.91 16.38
C ALA A 470 32.25 -13.38 16.34
N ARG A 471 33.11 -12.71 17.13
CA ARG A 471 33.31 -11.25 17.11
C ARG A 471 34.14 -10.77 15.90
N GLY A 472 34.73 -11.71 15.17
CA GLY A 472 35.49 -11.45 13.95
C GLY A 472 36.90 -10.93 14.22
N HIS A 473 37.56 -11.33 15.31
CA HIS A 473 39.00 -11.11 15.50
C HIS A 473 39.82 -12.06 14.61
N ALA A 474 40.99 -11.62 14.13
CA ALA A 474 41.92 -12.41 13.31
C ALA A 474 42.78 -13.34 14.20
N ILE A 475 42.22 -14.49 14.57
CA ILE A 475 42.84 -15.42 15.53
C ILE A 475 43.47 -16.64 14.86
N GLN A 476 43.26 -16.81 13.55
CA GLN A 476 43.66 -18.01 12.81
C GLN A 476 45.15 -18.34 12.91
N GLN A 477 45.99 -17.35 13.23
CA GLN A 477 47.44 -17.48 13.35
C GLN A 477 47.96 -17.46 14.81
N LEU A 478 47.08 -17.29 15.80
CA LEU A 478 47.42 -17.32 17.23
C LEU A 478 47.57 -18.77 17.71
N SER A 479 48.53 -19.00 18.62
CA SER A 479 48.85 -20.33 19.15
C SER A 479 47.78 -20.88 20.10
N GLU A 480 47.36 -20.11 21.11
CA GLU A 480 46.37 -20.53 22.12
C GLU A 480 45.48 -19.36 22.60
N ILE A 481 44.27 -19.68 23.11
CA ILE A 481 43.38 -18.74 23.81
C ILE A 481 42.93 -19.40 25.12
N PRO A 482 43.02 -18.73 26.28
CA PRO A 482 43.50 -17.35 26.50
C PRO A 482 45.00 -17.19 26.18
N PHE A 483 45.37 -16.05 25.59
CA PHE A 483 46.77 -15.78 25.23
C PHE A 483 47.46 -15.11 26.43
N VAL A 484 48.39 -15.83 27.06
CA VAL A 484 49.13 -15.41 28.25
C VAL A 484 50.61 -15.25 27.89
N VAL A 485 51.22 -14.17 28.35
CA VAL A 485 52.59 -13.79 27.97
C VAL A 485 53.40 -13.42 29.21
N SER A 486 54.70 -13.68 29.18
CA SER A 486 55.62 -13.39 30.29
C SER A 486 55.60 -11.91 30.72
N ASP A 487 55.90 -11.66 32.00
CA ASP A 487 55.81 -10.32 32.60
C ASP A 487 56.81 -9.28 32.04
N LYS A 488 57.83 -9.70 31.29
CA LYS A 488 58.80 -8.81 30.62
C LYS A 488 58.16 -7.70 29.76
N ILE A 489 56.96 -7.94 29.23
CA ILE A 489 56.21 -6.93 28.48
C ILE A 489 55.91 -5.68 29.33
N GLN A 490 55.75 -5.82 30.65
CA GLN A 490 55.40 -4.72 31.56
C GLN A 490 56.50 -3.64 31.64
N GLU A 491 57.74 -4.00 31.35
CA GLU A 491 58.94 -3.15 31.38
C GLU A 491 59.17 -2.39 30.06
N TYR A 492 58.37 -2.62 29.02
CA TYR A 492 58.55 -1.96 27.74
C TYR A 492 58.32 -0.46 27.84
N VAL A 493 59.36 0.33 27.54
CA VAL A 493 59.27 1.80 27.49
C VAL A 493 59.17 2.32 26.04
N LYS A 494 59.79 1.63 25.07
CA LYS A 494 59.85 2.07 23.67
C LYS A 494 58.73 1.44 22.84
N THR A 495 58.05 2.26 22.03
CA THR A 495 57.01 1.79 21.07
C THR A 495 57.53 0.77 20.06
N LYS A 496 58.83 0.81 19.72
CA LYS A 496 59.48 -0.17 18.82
C LYS A 496 59.47 -1.58 19.41
N GLN A 497 59.67 -1.73 20.73
CA GLN A 497 59.62 -3.03 21.43
C GLN A 497 58.20 -3.61 21.40
N ALA A 498 57.19 -2.77 21.67
CA ALA A 498 55.78 -3.15 21.57
C ALA A 498 55.38 -3.62 20.16
N CYS A 499 55.79 -2.89 19.11
CA CYS A 499 55.54 -3.29 17.72
C CYS A 499 56.24 -4.59 17.34
N PHE A 500 57.46 -4.81 17.82
CA PHE A 500 58.22 -6.04 17.58
C PHE A 500 57.50 -7.26 18.19
N PHE A 501 57.10 -7.14 19.46
CA PHE A 501 56.31 -8.16 20.16
C PHE A 501 55.01 -8.50 19.43
N LEU A 502 54.22 -7.50 19.01
CA LEU A 502 52.93 -7.71 18.34
C LEU A 502 53.05 -8.42 16.99
N LYS A 503 54.16 -8.19 16.26
CA LYS A 503 54.46 -8.90 15.01
C LYS A 503 54.89 -10.34 15.26
N LYS A 504 55.76 -10.58 16.25
CA LYS A 504 56.23 -11.94 16.58
C LYS A 504 55.14 -12.82 17.21
N SER A 505 54.29 -12.25 18.07
CA SER A 505 53.10 -12.92 18.64
C SER A 505 51.94 -13.13 17.65
N LYS A 506 52.12 -12.75 16.38
CA LYS A 506 51.10 -12.87 15.32
C LYS A 506 49.76 -12.14 15.62
N ILE A 507 49.81 -11.11 16.48
CA ILE A 507 48.66 -10.25 16.83
C ILE A 507 48.52 -9.07 15.85
N TRP A 508 49.63 -8.68 15.19
CA TRP A 508 49.68 -7.55 14.26
C TRP A 508 48.59 -7.51 13.17
N PRO A 509 48.16 -8.64 12.55
CA PRO A 509 47.05 -8.64 11.59
C PRO A 509 45.74 -8.06 12.14
N GLU A 510 45.49 -8.19 13.45
CA GLU A 510 44.31 -7.60 14.09
C GLU A 510 44.42 -6.07 14.19
N ILE A 511 45.64 -5.55 14.35
CA ILE A 511 45.90 -4.10 14.38
C ILE A 511 45.74 -3.51 12.97
N GLU A 512 46.22 -4.21 11.94
CA GLU A 512 46.01 -3.83 10.53
C GLU A 512 44.52 -3.76 10.18
N LYS A 513 43.72 -4.71 10.68
CA LYS A 513 42.26 -4.70 10.54
C LYS A 513 41.62 -3.50 11.24
N VAL A 514 42.13 -3.11 12.41
CA VAL A 514 41.64 -1.95 13.15
C VAL A 514 42.02 -0.65 12.44
N LEU A 515 43.22 -0.56 11.87
CA LEU A 515 43.66 0.54 11.02
C LEU A 515 42.80 0.68 9.76
N ALA A 516 42.55 -0.42 9.04
CA ALA A 516 41.69 -0.45 7.86
C ALA A 516 40.23 -0.08 8.17
N SER A 517 39.77 -0.25 9.41
CA SER A 517 38.41 0.06 9.83
C SER A 517 38.12 1.57 10.03
N LYS A 518 39.16 2.41 10.01
CA LYS A 518 39.06 3.85 10.28
C LYS A 518 38.29 4.54 9.15
N ARG A 519 37.05 4.95 9.42
CA ARG A 519 36.17 5.61 8.43
C ARG A 519 35.51 6.87 8.97
N PHE A 520 35.09 7.77 8.09
CA PHE A 520 34.33 8.96 8.48
C PHE A 520 32.93 8.61 9.01
N ARG A 521 32.51 9.28 10.08
CA ARG A 521 31.17 9.14 10.66
C ARG A 521 30.13 9.82 9.77
N ALA A 522 28.99 9.16 9.52
CA ALA A 522 27.86 9.77 8.84
C ALA A 522 27.02 10.64 9.80
N GLY A 523 26.44 11.75 9.30
CA GLY A 523 25.50 12.59 10.05
C GLY A 523 26.11 13.71 10.92
N ARG A 524 25.27 14.31 11.79
CA ARG A 524 25.60 15.50 12.62
C ARG A 524 26.78 15.32 13.59
N GLY A 525 27.26 14.09 13.79
CA GLY A 525 28.47 13.82 14.57
C GLY A 525 29.73 14.50 14.02
N LYS A 526 29.77 14.86 12.72
CA LYS A 526 30.85 15.64 12.11
C LYS A 526 30.95 17.06 12.67
N MET A 527 29.81 17.67 13.02
CA MET A 527 29.71 19.04 13.54
C MET A 527 30.12 19.13 15.02
N ARG A 528 30.14 18.02 15.74
CA ARG A 528 30.54 17.94 17.16
C ARG A 528 31.99 17.44 17.34
N ASN A 529 32.86 17.70 16.37
CA ASN A 529 34.26 17.25 16.30
C ASN A 529 34.53 15.72 16.42
N ARG A 530 33.50 14.87 16.34
CA ARG A 530 33.64 13.39 16.33
C ARG A 530 33.59 12.83 14.89
N ARG A 531 34.61 13.17 14.10
CA ARG A 531 34.60 12.98 12.62
C ARG A 531 34.89 11.54 12.16
N ARG A 532 35.61 10.73 12.94
CA ARG A 532 36.05 9.36 12.56
C ARG A 532 35.50 8.31 13.53
N ILE A 533 35.25 7.10 13.01
CA ILE A 533 34.94 5.89 13.79
C ILE A 533 36.01 4.85 13.45
N GLN A 534 36.49 4.16 14.47
CA GLN A 534 37.45 3.07 14.35
C GLN A 534 36.98 1.91 15.25
N LYS A 535 37.24 0.65 14.84
CA LYS A 535 36.99 -0.51 15.70
C LYS A 535 37.97 -0.51 16.88
N ARG A 536 37.58 -1.12 18.00
CA ARG A 536 38.48 -1.40 19.13
C ARG A 536 39.26 -2.68 18.82
N GLY A 537 40.57 -2.68 19.05
CA GLY A 537 41.48 -3.79 18.81
C GLY A 537 41.68 -4.68 20.05
N PRO A 538 42.80 -5.42 20.16
CA PRO A 538 43.07 -6.27 21.32
C PRO A 538 43.19 -5.45 22.61
N LEU A 539 42.85 -6.07 23.74
CA LEU A 539 42.99 -5.49 25.08
C LEU A 539 44.18 -6.18 25.77
N ILE A 540 45.17 -5.41 26.22
CA ILE A 540 46.27 -5.96 27.03
C ILE A 540 45.96 -5.68 28.49
N ILE A 541 46.01 -6.74 29.30
CA ILE A 541 45.71 -6.71 30.72
C ILE A 541 47.00 -6.99 31.48
N TYR A 542 47.37 -6.06 32.36
CA TYR A 542 48.65 -6.05 33.07
C TYR A 542 48.45 -5.79 34.57
N ASP A 543 49.45 -6.16 35.37
CA ASP A 543 49.40 -6.00 36.83
C ASP A 543 50.05 -4.68 37.29
N ARG A 544 51.33 -4.45 36.95
CA ARG A 544 52.08 -3.23 37.28
C ARG A 544 52.45 -2.47 35.99
N ASP A 545 52.39 -1.14 36.02
CA ASP A 545 52.82 -0.31 34.89
C ASP A 545 54.27 0.16 35.12
N GLN A 546 55.24 -0.56 34.55
CA GLN A 546 56.67 -0.20 34.63
C GLN A 546 57.16 0.54 33.36
N GLY A 547 56.24 1.04 32.53
CA GLY A 547 56.55 1.70 31.25
C GLY A 547 55.59 1.31 30.12
N LEU A 548 54.86 0.20 30.29
CA LEU A 548 53.93 -0.39 29.33
C LEU A 548 52.96 0.63 28.72
N THR A 549 52.36 1.51 29.54
CA THR A 549 51.41 2.50 29.01
C THR A 549 52.09 3.44 28.03
N ARG A 550 53.35 3.84 28.28
CA ARG A 550 54.12 4.69 27.37
C ARG A 550 54.45 3.97 26.06
N ALA A 551 54.80 2.69 26.10
CA ALA A 551 55.14 1.91 24.91
C ALA A 551 53.93 1.62 23.99
N PHE A 552 52.73 1.42 24.53
CA PHE A 552 51.56 1.04 23.73
C PHE A 552 50.60 2.21 23.41
N ARG A 553 50.72 3.39 24.06
CA ARG A 553 49.77 4.53 23.89
C ARG A 553 49.62 5.04 22.46
N ASN A 554 50.68 4.97 21.66
CA ASN A 554 50.68 5.48 20.27
C ASN A 554 50.26 4.41 19.24
N ILE A 555 49.99 3.17 19.67
CA ILE A 555 49.56 2.10 18.76
C ILE A 555 48.03 2.16 18.57
N PRO A 556 47.53 2.31 17.34
CA PRO A 556 46.12 2.59 17.09
C PRO A 556 45.22 1.40 17.42
N GLY A 557 44.32 1.59 18.38
CA GLY A 557 43.24 0.67 18.69
C GLY A 557 43.54 -0.38 19.76
N ILE A 558 44.75 -0.42 20.29
CA ILE A 558 45.08 -1.19 21.50
C ILE A 558 44.55 -0.44 22.71
N ASP A 559 43.81 -1.14 23.58
CA ASP A 559 43.47 -0.62 24.89
C ASP A 559 44.33 -1.36 25.93
N LEU A 560 44.71 -0.66 26.99
CA LEU A 560 45.41 -1.23 28.14
C LEU A 560 44.50 -1.15 29.38
N GLN A 561 44.59 -2.14 30.26
CA GLN A 561 43.82 -2.16 31.48
C GLN A 561 44.58 -2.84 32.61
N ASN A 562 44.63 -2.17 33.78
CA ASN A 562 45.14 -2.79 34.99
C ASN A 562 44.12 -3.82 35.51
N VAL A 563 44.61 -4.99 35.93
CA VAL A 563 43.83 -6.11 36.47
C VAL A 563 43.00 -5.71 37.70
N ASN A 564 43.52 -4.83 38.55
CA ASN A 564 42.81 -4.36 39.75
C ASN A 564 41.67 -3.37 39.44
N ASN A 565 41.65 -2.81 38.23
CA ASN A 565 40.64 -1.83 37.79
C ASN A 565 40.07 -2.22 36.41
N MET A 566 39.53 -3.43 36.32
CA MET A 566 38.87 -3.94 35.11
C MET A 566 37.54 -3.24 34.84
N ASN A 567 37.21 -2.94 33.59
CA ASN A 567 36.02 -2.17 33.22
C ASN A 567 35.25 -2.92 32.13
N LEU A 568 33.98 -3.19 32.38
CA LEU A 568 33.11 -3.92 31.47
C LEU A 568 33.00 -3.25 30.09
N LEU A 569 33.03 -1.92 30.02
CA LEU A 569 32.98 -1.19 28.74
C LEU A 569 34.22 -1.44 27.85
N ARG A 570 35.36 -1.76 28.47
CA ARG A 570 36.61 -2.11 27.77
C ARG A 570 36.69 -3.61 27.49
N LEU A 571 36.25 -4.48 28.40
CA LEU A 571 36.24 -5.93 28.17
C LEU A 571 35.19 -6.36 27.13
N ALA A 572 34.03 -5.69 27.08
CA ALA A 572 32.90 -6.06 26.23
C ALA A 572 32.31 -4.86 25.46
N PRO A 573 33.08 -4.16 24.58
CA PRO A 573 32.62 -2.93 23.95
C PRO A 573 31.36 -3.15 23.09
N GLY A 574 30.29 -2.41 23.40
CA GLY A 574 28.98 -2.54 22.76
C GLY A 574 28.09 -3.65 23.33
N GLY A 575 28.44 -4.22 24.49
CA GLY A 575 27.67 -5.28 25.16
C GLY A 575 27.89 -6.68 24.57
N HIS A 576 28.86 -6.84 23.67
CA HIS A 576 29.22 -8.12 23.08
C HIS A 576 30.37 -8.77 23.87
N VAL A 577 30.25 -10.07 24.17
CA VAL A 577 31.28 -10.90 24.82
C VAL A 577 32.35 -11.36 23.81
N GLY A 578 33.51 -11.80 24.29
CA GLY A 578 34.57 -12.38 23.44
C GLY A 578 35.48 -11.36 22.76
N ARG A 579 35.99 -10.34 23.48
CA ARG A 579 37.08 -9.48 22.96
C ARG A 579 38.41 -10.24 23.07
N LEU A 580 39.30 -10.10 22.08
CA LEU A 580 40.66 -10.65 22.17
C LEU A 580 41.43 -9.95 23.29
N CYS A 581 41.83 -10.70 24.32
CA CYS A 581 42.57 -10.21 25.48
C CYS A 581 43.92 -10.91 25.56
N VAL A 582 44.98 -10.12 25.78
CA VAL A 582 46.35 -10.57 26.05
C VAL A 582 46.61 -10.34 27.53
N TRP A 583 47.01 -11.38 28.24
CA TRP A 583 47.24 -11.32 29.69
C TRP A 583 48.73 -11.41 29.98
N THR A 584 49.25 -10.57 30.87
CA THR A 584 50.57 -10.83 31.46
C THR A 584 50.46 -11.97 32.48
N GLU A 585 51.57 -12.65 32.75
CA GLU A 585 51.59 -13.82 33.63
C GLU A 585 51.12 -13.48 35.06
N SER A 586 51.68 -12.43 35.66
CA SER A 586 51.26 -11.90 36.96
C SER A 586 49.79 -11.48 37.00
N ALA A 587 49.30 -10.84 35.92
CA ALA A 587 47.90 -10.46 35.77
C ALA A 587 46.96 -11.66 35.75
N PHE A 588 47.36 -12.72 35.06
CA PHE A 588 46.58 -13.93 34.90
C PHE A 588 46.51 -14.75 36.20
N ARG A 589 47.59 -14.77 37.00
CA ARG A 589 47.62 -15.42 38.32
C ARG A 589 46.73 -14.71 39.35
N LYS A 590 46.66 -13.38 39.31
CA LYS A 590 45.84 -12.56 40.23
C LYS A 590 44.32 -12.66 40.02
N LEU A 591 43.86 -13.23 38.91
CA LEU A 591 42.42 -13.32 38.60
C LEU A 591 41.61 -14.13 39.61
N ASP A 592 42.17 -15.22 40.13
CA ASP A 592 41.48 -16.06 41.12
C ASP A 592 41.37 -15.36 42.49
N ASP A 593 42.33 -14.50 42.85
CA ASP A 593 42.25 -13.70 44.08
C ASP A 593 41.24 -12.55 43.96
N ILE A 594 41.07 -11.97 42.76
CA ILE A 594 40.14 -10.84 42.51
C ILE A 594 38.70 -11.30 42.34
N CYS A 595 38.46 -12.34 41.54
CA CYS A 595 37.11 -12.83 41.26
C CYS A 595 36.65 -13.93 42.22
N GLY A 596 37.54 -14.45 43.06
CA GLY A 596 37.30 -15.62 43.89
C GLY A 596 37.25 -16.91 43.06
N THR A 597 37.27 -18.05 43.76
CA THR A 597 36.97 -19.37 43.19
C THR A 597 35.64 -19.87 43.76
N TRP A 598 35.16 -21.04 43.30
CA TRP A 598 33.98 -21.66 43.91
C TRP A 598 34.20 -22.20 45.33
N LYS A 599 35.47 -22.29 45.78
CA LYS A 599 35.87 -22.78 47.10
C LYS A 599 36.40 -21.67 48.02
N THR A 600 36.95 -20.59 47.46
CA THR A 600 37.52 -19.46 48.21
C THR A 600 36.92 -18.13 47.72
N PRO A 601 36.36 -17.28 48.60
CA PRO A 601 35.86 -15.97 48.19
C PRO A 601 37.00 -15.02 47.78
N SER A 602 36.67 -13.96 47.03
CA SER A 602 37.65 -12.95 46.57
C SER A 602 38.39 -12.27 47.74
N LYS A 603 39.72 -12.16 47.65
CA LYS A 603 40.57 -11.54 48.68
C LYS A 603 40.69 -10.02 48.55
N VAL A 604 40.32 -9.45 47.41
CA VAL A 604 40.55 -8.03 47.09
C VAL A 604 39.30 -7.18 47.37
N LYS A 605 39.42 -6.20 48.28
CA LYS A 605 38.42 -5.15 48.54
C LYS A 605 38.45 -4.09 47.44
N THR A 606 38.03 -4.43 46.22
CA THR A 606 37.88 -3.44 45.14
C THR A 606 36.43 -3.03 44.99
N GLY A 607 36.18 -1.70 44.97
CA GLY A 607 34.87 -1.03 44.87
C GLY A 607 34.10 -1.26 43.57
N PHE A 608 33.99 -2.51 43.13
CA PHE A 608 33.19 -2.94 41.97
C PHE A 608 31.69 -3.12 42.33
N ILE A 609 31.34 -3.04 43.61
CA ILE A 609 30.00 -3.32 44.15
C ILE A 609 29.22 -2.04 44.51
N PHE A 610 29.75 -0.85 44.20
CA PHE A 610 29.04 0.41 44.52
C PHE A 610 27.85 0.74 43.58
N ILE A 611 27.63 -0.04 42.51
CA ILE A 611 26.56 0.23 41.52
C ILE A 611 25.37 -0.74 41.66
N THR A 612 25.55 -1.91 42.27
CA THR A 612 24.46 -2.89 42.44
C THR A 612 23.53 -2.57 43.61
N LEU A 613 24.04 -1.97 44.70
CA LEU A 613 23.23 -1.53 45.83
C LEU A 613 22.33 -0.34 45.49
N ASN A 614 22.81 0.59 44.66
CA ASN A 614 22.03 1.75 44.21
C ASN A 614 20.84 1.35 43.31
N LEU A 615 20.90 0.18 42.64
CA LEU A 615 19.83 -0.29 41.77
C LEU A 615 18.74 -1.07 42.54
N ILE A 616 19.10 -1.80 43.60
CA ILE A 616 18.12 -2.50 44.45
C ILE A 616 17.34 -1.47 45.28
N PHE A 617 18.00 -0.44 45.81
CA PHE A 617 17.32 0.64 46.55
C PHE A 617 16.37 1.46 45.65
N ASN A 618 16.76 1.76 44.40
CA ASN A 618 15.89 2.50 43.46
C ASN A 618 14.74 1.67 42.87
N LEU A 619 14.86 0.33 42.77
CA LEU A 619 13.77 -0.53 42.32
C LEU A 619 12.71 -0.76 43.41
N PHE A 620 13.08 -0.70 44.69
CA PHE A 620 12.14 -0.80 45.80
C PHE A 620 11.38 0.52 46.05
N PHE A 621 12.02 1.68 45.81
CA PHE A 621 11.41 3.01 46.01
C PHE A 621 10.40 3.45 44.93
N ILE A 622 10.27 2.73 43.82
CA ILE A 622 9.28 3.06 42.77
C ILE A 622 7.87 2.51 43.11
N LYS A 623 7.70 1.81 44.25
CA LYS A 623 6.39 1.28 44.66
C LYS A 623 5.75 1.92 45.90
N PHE A 624 6.44 2.79 46.65
CA PHE A 624 5.83 3.52 47.76
C PHE A 624 6.40 4.95 47.85
N ARG A 625 5.52 5.95 47.76
CA ARG A 625 5.84 7.36 47.92
C ARG A 625 5.40 7.79 49.32
N VAL A 626 6.32 7.81 50.29
CA VAL A 626 6.17 8.55 51.56
C VAL A 626 7.52 9.19 51.89
N HIS A 627 7.47 10.47 52.28
CA HIS A 627 8.60 11.28 52.75
C HIS A 627 9.20 10.69 54.03
N PHE A 628 10.51 10.46 54.11
CA PHE A 628 11.26 10.60 55.36
C PHE A 628 12.75 10.88 55.13
N ARG A 629 13.30 11.64 56.08
CA ARG A 629 14.63 12.26 56.18
C ARG A 629 15.78 11.24 56.29
N ILE A 630 16.93 11.70 55.82
CA ILE A 630 18.34 11.38 56.16
C ILE A 630 18.52 10.33 57.27
N CYS A 631 19.12 9.19 56.93
CA CYS A 631 19.77 8.29 57.89
C CYS A 631 21.01 7.63 57.28
N SER A 632 22.02 7.48 58.13
CA SER A 632 23.43 7.24 57.87
C SER A 632 23.76 6.00 57.02
N TYR A 633 24.78 6.14 56.17
CA TYR A 633 25.36 5.06 55.39
C TYR A 633 26.18 4.13 56.30
N HIS A 634 25.62 2.98 56.68
CA HIS A 634 26.40 1.84 57.17
C HIS A 634 26.86 1.00 55.98
N GLU A 635 28.17 0.72 55.92
CA GLU A 635 28.81 -0.15 54.93
C GLU A 635 28.31 -1.59 55.08
N VAL A 636 27.49 -2.07 54.15
CA VAL A 636 27.11 -3.49 54.07
C VAL A 636 28.05 -4.21 53.09
N PHE A 637 28.97 -4.99 53.66
CA PHE A 637 29.94 -5.84 52.97
C PHE A 637 29.28 -7.11 52.41
N VAL A 638 29.48 -7.42 51.12
CA VAL A 638 29.08 -8.71 50.54
C VAL A 638 30.27 -9.36 49.83
N SER A 639 30.70 -10.52 50.33
CA SER A 639 31.68 -11.40 49.70
C SER A 639 31.04 -12.16 48.53
N SER A 640 31.51 -11.94 47.30
CA SER A 640 30.95 -12.62 46.13
C SER A 640 31.74 -13.88 45.76
N SER A 641 31.07 -15.03 45.68
CA SER A 641 31.59 -16.28 45.09
C SER A 641 31.21 -16.39 43.60
N LEU A 642 31.99 -17.15 42.81
CA LEU A 642 31.71 -17.33 41.38
C LEU A 642 30.35 -18.03 41.14
N PRO A 643 29.57 -17.61 40.13
CA PRO A 643 28.28 -18.21 39.83
C PRO A 643 28.45 -19.69 39.43
N ARG A 644 27.64 -20.57 40.02
CA ARG A 644 27.58 -21.99 39.66
C ARG A 644 26.64 -22.20 38.47
N HIS A 645 26.90 -23.22 37.67
CA HIS A 645 25.95 -23.68 36.66
C HIS A 645 24.69 -24.20 37.37
N ILE A 646 23.51 -23.62 37.08
CA ILE A 646 22.22 -24.08 37.61
C ILE A 646 21.86 -25.49 37.05
N MET A 647 22.42 -25.86 35.90
CA MET A 647 22.30 -27.20 35.30
C MET A 647 23.69 -27.77 34.99
N GLN A 648 23.95 -29.02 35.40
CA GLN A 648 25.22 -29.70 35.12
C GLN A 648 25.45 -30.00 33.61
N MET A 649 24.38 -30.05 32.80
CA MET A 649 24.44 -30.16 31.34
C MET A 649 23.97 -28.86 30.65
N THR A 650 24.86 -28.23 29.91
CA THR A 650 24.63 -26.94 29.21
C THR A 650 23.88 -27.08 27.88
N ASP A 651 23.66 -28.30 27.41
CA ASP A 651 23.14 -28.59 26.07
C ASP A 651 21.60 -28.72 26.08
N LEU A 652 20.90 -27.62 26.42
CA LEU A 652 19.43 -27.51 26.44
C LEU A 652 18.76 -28.03 25.14
N GLN A 653 19.48 -27.93 24.02
CA GLN A 653 19.02 -28.42 22.72
C GLN A 653 18.92 -29.95 22.66
N ARG A 654 19.75 -30.69 23.42
CA ARG A 654 19.65 -32.15 23.53
C ARG A 654 18.52 -32.55 24.45
N LEU A 655 18.33 -31.84 25.57
CA LEU A 655 17.30 -32.14 26.55
C LEU A 655 15.88 -31.87 26.01
N ILE A 656 15.67 -30.74 25.31
CA ILE A 656 14.41 -30.45 24.63
C ILE A 656 14.12 -31.43 23.47
N ASN A 657 15.17 -32.03 22.90
CA ASN A 657 15.06 -32.98 21.80
C ASN A 657 15.14 -34.45 22.22
N SER A 658 15.25 -34.76 23.51
CA SER A 658 15.22 -36.12 24.03
C SER A 658 13.86 -36.75 23.77
N GLU A 659 13.83 -38.07 23.64
CA GLU A 659 12.59 -38.79 23.36
C GLU A 659 11.58 -38.69 24.51
N GLU A 660 12.07 -38.62 25.74
CA GLU A 660 11.28 -38.43 26.97
C GLU A 660 10.49 -37.12 26.94
N VAL A 661 11.14 -35.99 26.64
CA VAL A 661 10.48 -34.67 26.59
C VAL A 661 9.54 -34.56 25.39
N LYS A 662 9.87 -35.20 24.26
CA LYS A 662 8.98 -35.23 23.08
C LYS A 662 7.75 -36.11 23.26
N LYS A 663 7.79 -37.15 24.10
CA LYS A 663 6.64 -37.98 24.44
C LYS A 663 5.61 -37.21 25.29
N VAL A 664 6.09 -36.38 26.21
CA VAL A 664 5.22 -35.64 27.17
C VAL A 664 4.66 -34.34 26.58
N VAL A 665 5.41 -33.62 25.73
CA VAL A 665 4.99 -32.30 25.24
C VAL A 665 4.05 -32.41 24.03
N ARG A 666 2.73 -32.24 24.27
CA ARG A 666 1.74 -32.06 23.20
C ARG A 666 2.02 -30.78 22.40
N LYS A 667 2.00 -30.86 21.06
CA LYS A 667 2.17 -29.69 20.19
C LYS A 667 1.08 -28.63 20.46
N PRO A 668 1.42 -27.35 20.67
CA PRO A 668 0.42 -26.32 20.87
C PRO A 668 -0.46 -26.19 19.61
N ARG A 669 -1.78 -26.38 19.77
CA ARG A 669 -2.77 -26.18 18.72
C ARG A 669 -2.84 -24.69 18.35
N ARG A 670 -2.04 -24.28 17.37
CA ARG A 670 -2.17 -22.94 16.76
C ARG A 670 -3.27 -22.97 15.70
N LYS A 671 -4.44 -22.40 16.01
CA LYS A 671 -5.40 -21.97 14.98
C LYS A 671 -4.74 -20.85 14.17
N VAL A 672 -4.16 -21.20 13.02
CA VAL A 672 -3.58 -20.21 12.10
C VAL A 672 -4.69 -19.69 11.19
N VAL A 673 -5.34 -18.60 11.59
CA VAL A 673 -6.20 -17.83 10.69
C VAL A 673 -5.29 -17.04 9.75
N ARG A 674 -5.13 -17.50 8.50
CA ARG A 674 -4.39 -16.75 7.49
C ARG A 674 -5.30 -15.69 6.87
N ARG A 675 -5.19 -14.44 7.32
CA ARG A 675 -5.70 -13.30 6.53
C ARG A 675 -4.94 -13.26 5.20
N THR A 676 -5.65 -13.32 4.08
CA THR A 676 -5.08 -13.06 2.76
C THR A 676 -4.68 -11.58 2.68
N VAL A 677 -3.38 -11.31 2.79
CA VAL A 677 -2.83 -9.96 2.64
C VAL A 677 -3.04 -9.53 1.19
N LYS A 678 -3.82 -8.46 0.95
CA LYS A 678 -3.94 -7.85 -0.38
C LYS A 678 -2.54 -7.37 -0.80
N PRO A 679 -1.97 -7.90 -1.90
CA PRO A 679 -0.64 -7.51 -2.34
C PRO A 679 -0.65 -6.03 -2.74
N ASN A 680 0.33 -5.27 -2.23
CA ASN A 680 0.44 -3.85 -2.54
C ASN A 680 0.73 -3.67 -4.05
N PRO A 681 -0.16 -3.00 -4.81
CA PRO A 681 -0.01 -2.87 -6.26
C PRO A 681 1.22 -2.07 -6.65
N LEU A 682 1.73 -1.18 -5.80
CA LEU A 682 2.97 -0.44 -6.09
C LEU A 682 4.23 -1.32 -6.02
N LYS A 683 4.15 -2.47 -5.32
CA LYS A 683 5.25 -3.44 -5.19
C LYS A 683 5.04 -4.68 -6.06
N ASN A 684 3.80 -4.99 -6.45
CA ASN A 684 3.46 -6.18 -7.23
C ASN A 684 2.80 -5.78 -8.57
N ILE A 685 3.57 -5.93 -9.65
CA ILE A 685 3.18 -5.55 -11.01
C ILE A 685 1.90 -6.25 -11.47
N LYS A 686 1.69 -7.53 -11.13
CA LYS A 686 0.48 -8.25 -11.54
C LYS A 686 -0.78 -7.68 -10.87
N ALA A 687 -0.66 -7.22 -9.63
CA ALA A 687 -1.75 -6.53 -8.93
C ALA A 687 -1.99 -5.12 -9.50
N LEU A 688 -0.92 -4.42 -9.91
CA LEU A 688 -1.02 -3.11 -10.56
C LEU A 688 -1.69 -3.17 -11.92
N LEU A 689 -1.30 -4.14 -12.77
CA LEU A 689 -1.85 -4.30 -14.12
C LEU A 689 -3.31 -4.73 -14.12
N LYS A 690 -3.74 -5.45 -13.08
CA LYS A 690 -5.15 -5.80 -12.87
C LYS A 690 -6.00 -4.59 -12.47
N LEU A 691 -5.39 -3.54 -11.91
CA LEU A 691 -6.06 -2.29 -11.50
C LEU A 691 -5.94 -1.17 -12.54
N ASN A 692 -4.81 -1.09 -13.25
CA ASN A 692 -4.59 -0.15 -14.34
C ASN A 692 -3.81 -0.83 -15.48
N PRO A 693 -4.48 -1.23 -16.57
CA PRO A 693 -3.85 -1.90 -17.69
C PRO A 693 -2.80 -1.03 -18.43
N TYR A 694 -2.86 0.30 -18.27
CA TYR A 694 -1.90 1.23 -18.89
C TYR A 694 -0.61 1.44 -18.08
N ALA A 695 -0.53 0.91 -16.84
CA ALA A 695 0.64 1.10 -15.97
C ALA A 695 1.93 0.46 -16.52
N ALA A 696 1.83 -0.57 -17.36
CA ALA A 696 2.98 -1.15 -18.07
C ALA A 696 3.61 -0.14 -19.04
N VAL A 697 2.78 0.62 -19.75
CA VAL A 697 3.19 1.59 -20.77
C VAL A 697 3.89 2.77 -20.10
N GLU A 698 3.29 3.36 -19.06
CA GLU A 698 3.90 4.46 -18.29
C GLU A 698 5.26 4.08 -17.67
N LYS A 699 5.38 2.85 -17.16
CA LYS A 699 6.65 2.34 -16.64
C LYS A 699 7.70 2.16 -17.73
N ARG A 700 7.31 1.72 -18.93
CA ARG A 700 8.20 1.61 -20.08
C ARG A 700 8.68 3.00 -20.55
N HIS A 701 7.79 3.99 -20.60
CA HIS A 701 8.17 5.37 -20.92
C HIS A 701 9.12 6.00 -19.88
N SER A 702 8.92 5.74 -18.58
CA SER A 702 9.82 6.26 -17.55
C SER A 702 11.21 5.61 -17.59
N ILE A 703 11.30 4.30 -17.86
CA ILE A 703 12.58 3.61 -18.06
C ILE A 703 13.31 4.17 -19.28
N LEU A 704 12.60 4.38 -20.39
CA LEU A 704 13.17 4.99 -21.60
C LEU A 704 13.65 6.43 -21.34
N ALA A 705 12.92 7.22 -20.55
CA ALA A 705 13.34 8.57 -20.15
C ALA A 705 14.61 8.56 -19.29
N ILE A 706 14.71 7.64 -18.32
CA ILE A 706 15.93 7.46 -17.51
C ILE A 706 17.11 7.06 -18.39
N ARG A 707 16.90 6.12 -19.32
CA ARG A 707 17.95 5.65 -20.24
C ARG A 707 18.45 6.76 -21.17
N ARG A 708 17.54 7.61 -21.66
CA ARG A 708 17.88 8.84 -22.42
C ARG A 708 18.67 9.85 -21.57
N GLY A 709 18.31 10.01 -20.30
CA GLY A 709 19.03 10.86 -19.35
C GLY A 709 20.45 10.39 -19.04
N VAL A 710 20.66 9.08 -18.89
CA VAL A 710 21.99 8.48 -18.68
C VAL A 710 22.87 8.64 -19.92
N LYS A 711 22.34 8.42 -21.13
CA LYS A 711 23.07 8.68 -22.39
C LYS A 711 23.48 10.16 -22.53
N ARG A 712 22.61 11.10 -22.16
CA ARG A 712 22.96 12.54 -22.17
C ARG A 712 24.06 12.90 -21.18
N LYS A 713 24.09 12.28 -19.99
CA LYS A 713 25.15 12.51 -19.00
C LYS A 713 26.50 11.95 -19.45
N ALA A 714 26.53 10.77 -20.07
CA ALA A 714 27.74 10.21 -20.68
C ALA A 714 28.32 11.13 -21.78
N GLY A 715 27.48 11.67 -22.66
CA GLY A 715 27.94 12.62 -23.68
C GLY A 715 28.45 13.96 -23.12
N TYR A 716 28.03 14.35 -21.92
CA TYR A 716 28.54 15.55 -21.23
C TYR A 716 29.94 15.29 -20.65
N THR A 717 30.15 14.11 -20.05
CA THR A 717 31.47 13.70 -19.52
C THR A 717 32.52 13.52 -20.61
N ASP A 718 32.13 13.10 -21.82
CA ASP A 718 33.07 12.95 -22.94
C ASP A 718 33.49 14.32 -23.52
N LYS A 719 32.57 15.31 -23.54
CA LYS A 719 32.90 16.70 -23.87
C LYS A 719 33.81 17.35 -22.83
N GLU A 720 33.59 17.10 -21.54
CA GLU A 720 34.47 17.57 -20.46
C GLU A 720 35.88 16.97 -20.56
N LYS A 721 35.99 15.67 -20.87
CA LYS A 721 37.30 15.02 -21.11
C LYS A 721 38.02 15.59 -22.33
N ALA A 722 37.31 15.91 -23.41
CA ALA A 722 37.90 16.55 -24.59
C ALA A 722 38.43 17.97 -24.29
N ILE A 723 37.72 18.75 -23.46
CA ILE A 723 38.16 20.09 -23.03
C ILE A 723 39.40 20.00 -22.15
N ILE A 724 39.45 19.02 -21.24
CA ILE A 724 40.63 18.79 -20.37
C ILE A 724 41.84 18.37 -21.22
N LYS A 725 41.65 17.51 -22.22
CA LYS A 725 42.71 17.11 -23.16
C LYS A 725 43.26 18.30 -23.95
N ARG A 726 42.39 19.15 -24.52
CA ARG A 726 42.79 20.38 -25.22
C ARG A 726 43.56 21.36 -24.31
N ARG A 727 43.16 21.50 -23.05
CA ARG A 727 43.87 22.33 -22.06
C ARG A 727 45.25 21.76 -21.70
N ALA A 728 45.39 20.44 -21.65
CA ALA A 728 46.66 19.78 -21.41
C ALA A 728 47.62 19.97 -22.60
N GLU A 729 47.12 19.82 -23.83
CA GLU A 729 47.89 20.06 -25.07
C GLU A 729 48.34 21.52 -25.17
N LEU A 730 47.47 22.50 -24.88
CA LEU A 730 47.84 23.91 -24.83
C LEU A 730 48.89 24.21 -23.75
N LYS A 731 48.81 23.55 -22.59
CA LYS A 731 49.82 23.66 -21.52
C LYS A 731 51.17 23.09 -21.95
N GLN A 732 51.18 21.99 -22.70
CA GLN A 732 52.42 21.40 -23.24
C GLN A 732 53.03 22.30 -24.30
N LYS A 733 52.23 22.86 -25.23
CA LYS A 733 52.70 23.85 -26.21
C LYS A 733 53.27 25.11 -25.53
N ALA A 734 52.62 25.60 -24.47
CA ALA A 734 53.11 26.74 -23.70
C ALA A 734 54.41 26.44 -22.92
N LYS A 735 54.60 25.19 -22.44
CA LYS A 735 55.85 24.75 -21.83
C LYS A 735 57.00 24.65 -22.85
N ALA A 736 56.72 24.13 -24.05
CA ALA A 736 57.70 24.08 -25.13
C ALA A 736 58.12 25.48 -25.60
N ALA A 737 57.19 26.44 -25.63
CA ALA A 737 57.49 27.84 -25.94
C ALA A 737 58.33 28.53 -24.84
N LYS A 738 58.16 28.15 -23.57
CA LYS A 738 58.96 28.68 -22.45
C LYS A 738 60.37 28.10 -22.36
N ALA A 739 60.61 26.91 -22.91
CA ALA A 739 61.95 26.30 -22.93
C ALA A 739 62.90 26.93 -23.96
N LYS A 740 62.40 27.77 -24.88
CA LYS A 740 63.17 28.42 -25.95
C LYS A 740 63.64 29.86 -25.64
N LYS A 741 63.61 30.35 -24.39
CA LYS A 741 64.14 31.69 -24.05
C LYS A 741 65.38 31.61 -23.12
N PRO A 742 66.51 32.26 -23.47
CA PRO A 742 67.72 32.26 -22.64
C PRO A 742 67.59 33.22 -21.45
N LYS A 743 68.31 32.91 -20.36
CA LYS A 743 68.33 33.62 -19.07
C LYS A 743 69.23 34.86 -19.11
N GLN A 744 68.80 35.94 -18.46
CA GLN A 744 69.65 37.06 -18.00
C GLN A 744 69.48 37.31 -16.48
N PRO A 745 70.47 37.93 -15.79
CA PRO A 745 70.63 37.81 -14.34
C PRO A 745 70.05 38.96 -13.49
N LYS A 746 70.03 38.71 -12.18
CA LYS A 746 69.37 39.45 -11.07
C LYS A 746 70.07 40.78 -10.68
N LYS A 747 69.30 41.72 -10.11
CA LYS A 747 69.63 42.73 -9.04
C LYS A 747 68.27 43.30 -8.52
N ALA A 748 67.86 43.25 -7.24
CA ALA A 748 68.32 43.79 -5.95
C ALA A 748 67.65 45.15 -5.57
N LYS A 749 67.35 45.33 -4.26
CA LYS A 749 66.97 46.56 -3.50
C LYS A 749 65.48 46.99 -3.51
N THR A 750 64.83 47.64 -2.53
CA THR A 750 64.86 47.79 -1.05
C THR A 750 63.60 48.61 -0.64
N ALA A 751 63.17 48.51 0.62
CA ALA A 751 62.47 49.51 1.47
C ALA A 751 60.98 49.97 1.25
N LYS A 752 60.26 49.89 2.39
CA LYS A 752 58.99 50.44 2.95
C LYS A 752 58.56 51.89 2.55
N PRO A 753 57.42 52.48 3.07
CA PRO A 753 56.09 51.99 3.52
C PRO A 753 54.87 52.93 3.23
N ALA A 754 53.69 52.54 3.75
CA ALA A 754 52.57 53.37 4.30
C ALA A 754 51.41 53.85 3.38
N VAL A 755 50.20 53.76 3.98
CA VAL A 755 49.00 54.64 3.93
C VAL A 755 47.68 53.82 3.92
N ALA A 756 46.92 53.96 5.01
CA ALA A 756 45.46 53.77 5.09
C ALA A 756 44.79 55.18 4.93
N PRO A 757 43.45 55.40 4.80
CA PRO A 757 42.31 54.54 5.19
C PRO A 757 41.02 54.68 4.29
N ALA A 758 39.90 54.13 4.79
CA ALA A 758 38.50 54.61 4.66
C ALA A 758 37.45 53.83 3.82
N LYS A 759 36.51 53.23 4.58
CA LYS A 759 35.02 53.33 4.53
C LYS A 759 34.26 53.09 3.20
N SER A 760 33.37 52.07 3.17
CA SER A 760 31.93 52.20 3.50
C SER A 760 31.01 51.14 2.86
N LYS A 761 30.04 50.70 3.68
CA LYS A 761 28.62 50.37 3.42
C LYS A 761 28.18 49.43 2.26
N ALA A 762 27.57 48.33 2.72
CA ALA A 762 26.20 47.88 2.42
C ALA A 762 25.86 47.16 1.08
N ALA A 763 25.35 45.94 1.29
CA ALA A 763 24.14 45.31 0.73
C ALA A 763 23.94 45.19 -0.79
N LYS A 764 23.66 43.96 -1.24
CA LYS A 764 22.94 43.67 -2.50
C LYS A 764 22.03 42.44 -2.37
N PRO A 765 20.74 42.54 -2.74
CA PRO A 765 19.92 41.40 -3.12
C PRO A 765 19.65 41.32 -4.64
N ALA A 766 19.35 40.08 -5.05
CA ALA A 766 18.54 39.55 -6.16
C ALA A 766 18.40 40.26 -7.52
N GLY A 767 18.61 39.46 -8.58
CA GLY A 767 18.02 39.63 -9.91
C GLY A 767 18.25 38.38 -10.79
N ALA A 768 17.18 37.65 -11.15
CA ALA A 768 17.14 36.65 -12.22
C ALA A 768 16.95 37.37 -13.59
N PRO A 769 16.69 36.73 -14.77
CA PRO A 769 16.67 35.31 -15.15
C PRO A 769 17.32 34.99 -16.55
N VAL A 770 17.54 33.71 -16.90
CA VAL A 770 17.67 33.29 -18.33
C VAL A 770 16.89 31.99 -18.62
N LYS A 771 16.12 32.06 -19.72
CA LYS A 771 15.12 31.12 -20.28
C LYS A 771 15.70 29.85 -20.95
N PRO A 772 14.85 28.85 -21.30
CA PRO A 772 15.26 27.53 -21.80
C PRO A 772 15.28 27.40 -23.34
N LYS A 773 16.17 26.53 -23.88
CA LYS A 773 16.17 26.11 -25.29
C LYS A 773 15.54 24.72 -25.50
N ALA A 774 14.56 24.73 -26.41
CA ALA A 774 13.96 23.73 -27.29
C ALA A 774 14.35 22.23 -27.24
N THR A 775 13.31 21.40 -27.38
CA THR A 775 13.32 20.02 -27.87
C THR A 775 13.36 19.95 -29.42
N PRO A 776 13.90 18.88 -30.03
CA PRO A 776 13.60 18.53 -31.42
C PRO A 776 12.50 17.45 -31.51
N LYS A 777 11.66 17.55 -32.54
CA LYS A 777 10.77 16.49 -33.05
C LYS A 777 11.54 15.59 -34.02
N LYS A 778 11.38 14.27 -33.88
CA LYS A 778 10.93 13.32 -34.92
C LYS A 778 10.11 12.26 -34.20
#